data_AF-A0A2N5KGZ6-F1
#
_entry.id   AF-A0A2N5KGZ6-F1
#
_cell.length_a   1.000
_cell.length_b   1.000
_cell.length_c   1.000
_cell.angle_alpha   90.00
_cell.angle_beta   90.00
_cell.angle_gamma   90.00
#
_symmetry.space_group_name_H-M   'P 1'
#
loop_
_entity.id
_entity.type
_entity.pdbx_description
1 polymer ?
#
loop_
_entity_poly.entity_id
_entity_poly.type
_entity_poly.pdbx_seq_one_letter_code
_entity_poly.pdbx_strand_id
1 'polypeptide(L)'
;MSEGRVDPVRELEEQMQAADALIESLESEVADLRRDLDSASVALRKAQAEVSARGDSLDEDERLRRELEAAQAEVASLRDTLSDLRQEHADEELRLRNEHISGMAALREELEEQRRADLEAALSEGKVGALREEFRKERAALEERHKAEVEELKSAAERWEEKLRAGYRDLEERHKAEVEKLESERVREIRALQKSYADEMDGLTREHRDETDSLKQAHRSELEDLRRRTESEKIELERSLREELGCSLDEERSAERERHKVELQALRSAAASRELEIQKQLRAEVEGRRVEVEELRLELESMAVAAEERRRKEVREVKALAEGRERELRRTQAQRLAEEKENGERRAEALKAQREADVRSLKERHARELADARRRVEEVRASQEERRKSEHAGLEEHSEGLKARQESEARVYGERLAELERERAEERKAAEETLERRDREHAGERARLEDRLAELREALEEQGTVTAELREALESARAAGDGRRDAETEGRPAEDGLEVRLKEADSARLLAEERAMDLERRLGEAEKESRRRQRELAEARAALKQVSSPEQRLRAGIAVFNSSEHTRTVASISKALGLPKVHVGADDGAAGKPVVTFVWSEMAWRRYVSDPTEDVEEPRVYLIGTGDDPSEIHDPNRSPNARMDAQGRLLLGVQAR
;
A
#
# COMPACT_ATOMS: atom_id res chain seq x y z
N MET A 1 -79.63 137.41 -108.27
CA MET A 1 -80.87 137.33 -109.07
C MET A 1 -80.56 136.60 -110.37
N SER A 2 -80.64 135.27 -110.33
CA SER A 2 -80.88 134.37 -111.47
C SER A 2 -80.82 132.94 -110.94
N GLU A 3 -81.97 132.46 -110.47
CA GLU A 3 -82.22 131.05 -110.19
C GLU A 3 -82.00 130.26 -111.49
N GLY A 4 -80.97 129.40 -111.49
CA GLY A 4 -80.81 128.35 -112.48
C GLY A 4 -81.15 127.04 -111.81
N ARG A 5 -82.32 126.48 -112.15
CA ARG A 5 -82.81 125.15 -111.74
C ARG A 5 -81.67 124.14 -111.71
N VAL A 6 -81.33 123.68 -110.51
CA VAL A 6 -80.56 122.46 -110.27
C VAL A 6 -81.46 121.31 -110.65
N ASP A 7 -80.94 120.44 -111.52
CA ASP A 7 -81.60 119.22 -111.94
C ASP A 7 -81.62 118.24 -110.74
N PRO A 8 -82.76 118.00 -110.09
CA PRO A 8 -82.83 117.22 -108.86
C PRO A 8 -82.39 115.76 -109.07
N VAL A 9 -82.34 115.28 -110.31
CA VAL A 9 -81.80 113.96 -110.66
C VAL A 9 -80.29 113.92 -110.47
N ARG A 10 -79.58 115.01 -110.80
CA ARG A 10 -78.12 115.07 -110.75
C ARG A 10 -77.60 115.25 -109.32
N GLU A 11 -78.33 115.97 -108.48
CA GLU A 11 -78.01 116.12 -107.06
C GLU A 11 -78.29 114.83 -106.27
N LEU A 12 -79.33 114.09 -106.64
CA LEU A 12 -79.59 112.75 -106.09
C LEU A 12 -78.54 111.73 -106.60
N GLU A 13 -78.12 111.80 -107.85
CA GLU A 13 -77.01 110.97 -108.39
C GLU A 13 -75.68 111.28 -107.71
N GLU A 14 -75.35 112.55 -107.44
CA GLU A 14 -74.14 112.94 -106.70
C GLU A 14 -74.21 112.50 -105.22
N GLN A 15 -75.38 112.59 -104.59
CA GLN A 15 -75.60 112.07 -103.23
C GLN A 15 -75.58 110.53 -103.17
N MET A 16 -76.11 109.85 -104.18
CA MET A 16 -76.03 108.39 -104.29
C MET A 16 -74.60 107.94 -104.59
N GLN A 17 -73.85 108.64 -105.45
CA GLN A 17 -72.42 108.37 -105.66
C GLN A 17 -71.57 108.67 -104.43
N ALA A 18 -71.89 109.72 -103.67
CA ALA A 18 -71.22 110.00 -102.40
C ALA A 18 -71.57 108.95 -101.33
N ALA A 19 -72.81 108.47 -101.29
CA ALA A 19 -73.23 107.37 -100.42
C ALA A 19 -72.58 106.05 -100.84
N ASP A 20 -72.50 105.75 -102.14
CA ASP A 20 -71.82 104.57 -102.67
C ASP A 20 -70.31 104.63 -102.41
N ALA A 21 -69.67 105.80 -102.56
CA ALA A 21 -68.26 105.98 -102.20
C ALA A 21 -68.02 105.84 -100.68
N LEU A 22 -68.97 106.26 -99.85
CA LEU A 22 -68.90 106.09 -98.40
C LEU A 22 -69.18 104.64 -97.99
N ILE A 23 -70.07 103.94 -98.70
CA ILE A 23 -70.29 102.50 -98.55
C ILE A 23 -69.04 101.73 -98.98
N GLU A 24 -68.43 102.04 -100.12
CA GLU A 24 -67.17 101.42 -100.57
C GLU A 24 -66.02 101.70 -99.59
N SER A 25 -65.93 102.92 -99.04
CA SER A 25 -64.95 103.27 -98.01
C SER A 25 -65.18 102.49 -96.71
N LEU A 26 -66.43 102.38 -96.25
CA LEU A 26 -66.77 101.59 -95.06
C LEU A 26 -66.61 100.10 -95.30
N GLU A 27 -66.89 99.59 -96.50
CA GLU A 27 -66.64 98.21 -96.88
C GLU A 27 -65.13 97.92 -96.95
N SER A 28 -64.33 98.87 -97.43
CA SER A 28 -62.86 98.79 -97.38
C SER A 28 -62.35 98.80 -95.95
N GLU A 29 -62.84 99.71 -95.09
CA GLU A 29 -62.46 99.76 -93.67
C GLU A 29 -62.91 98.50 -92.92
N VAL A 30 -64.11 97.98 -93.19
CA VAL A 30 -64.59 96.71 -92.61
C VAL A 30 -63.77 95.53 -93.14
N ALA A 31 -63.36 95.54 -94.41
CA ALA A 31 -62.48 94.53 -94.96
C ALA A 31 -61.08 94.59 -94.34
N ASP A 32 -60.54 95.78 -94.11
CA ASP A 32 -59.25 95.99 -93.44
C ASP A 32 -59.33 95.61 -91.96
N LEU A 33 -60.39 95.98 -91.24
CA LEU A 33 -60.62 95.53 -89.86
C LEU A 33 -60.82 94.03 -89.76
N ARG A 34 -61.44 93.38 -90.76
CA ARG A 34 -61.51 91.91 -90.83
C ARG A 34 -60.14 91.29 -91.07
N ARG A 35 -59.32 91.86 -91.96
CA ARG A 35 -57.94 91.42 -92.17
C ARG A 35 -57.10 91.60 -90.91
N ASP A 36 -57.26 92.72 -90.21
CA ASP A 36 -56.56 93.00 -88.95
C ASP A 36 -57.03 92.07 -87.84
N LEU A 37 -58.33 91.78 -87.75
CA LEU A 37 -58.88 90.81 -86.81
C LEU A 37 -58.40 89.39 -87.12
N ASP A 38 -58.38 89.01 -88.39
CA ASP A 38 -57.86 87.71 -88.84
C ASP A 38 -56.36 87.60 -88.54
N SER A 39 -55.60 88.65 -88.83
CA SER A 39 -54.17 88.76 -88.51
C SER A 39 -53.92 88.68 -87.00
N ALA A 40 -54.70 89.41 -86.20
CA ALA A 40 -54.64 89.35 -84.75
C ALA A 40 -55.06 87.97 -84.20
N SER A 41 -56.05 87.32 -84.81
CA SER A 41 -56.46 85.97 -84.43
C SER A 41 -55.39 84.92 -84.74
N VAL A 42 -54.69 85.06 -85.88
CA VAL A 42 -53.54 84.23 -86.26
C VAL A 42 -52.37 84.48 -85.33
N ALA A 43 -52.07 85.75 -85.01
CA ALA A 43 -51.04 86.12 -84.05
C ALA A 43 -51.34 85.59 -82.64
N LEU A 44 -52.60 85.65 -82.20
CA LEU A 44 -53.05 85.10 -80.92
C LEU A 44 -52.91 83.58 -80.90
N ARG A 45 -53.35 82.87 -81.96
CA ARG A 45 -53.17 81.41 -82.06
C ARG A 45 -51.70 81.02 -82.08
N LYS A 46 -50.86 81.79 -82.75
CA LYS A 46 -49.40 81.57 -82.76
C LYS A 46 -48.80 81.80 -81.36
N ALA A 47 -49.18 82.87 -80.68
CA ALA A 47 -48.76 83.14 -79.31
C ALA A 47 -49.26 82.06 -78.34
N GLN A 48 -50.50 81.59 -78.49
CA GLN A 48 -51.05 80.47 -77.72
C GLN A 48 -50.27 79.18 -77.98
N ALA A 49 -49.94 78.86 -79.24
CA ALA A 49 -49.12 77.69 -79.58
C ALA A 49 -47.69 77.81 -79.01
N GLU A 50 -47.08 78.99 -79.03
CA GLU A 50 -45.78 79.23 -78.41
C GLU A 50 -45.83 79.11 -76.88
N VAL A 51 -46.91 79.59 -76.23
CA VAL A 51 -47.13 79.42 -74.79
C VAL A 51 -47.36 77.95 -74.44
N SER A 52 -48.15 77.21 -75.23
CA SER A 52 -48.33 75.77 -75.05
C SER A 52 -47.02 75.01 -75.22
N ALA A 53 -46.24 75.29 -76.28
CA ALA A 53 -44.95 74.64 -76.49
C ALA A 53 -43.94 74.96 -75.37
N ARG A 54 -43.96 76.20 -74.83
CA ARG A 54 -43.17 76.54 -73.64
C ARG A 54 -43.66 75.83 -72.39
N GLY A 55 -44.98 75.69 -72.22
CA GLY A 55 -45.58 74.90 -71.15
C GLY A 55 -45.11 73.45 -71.20
N ASP A 56 -45.22 72.81 -72.36
CA ASP A 56 -44.76 71.44 -72.58
C ASP A 56 -43.26 71.29 -72.29
N SER A 57 -42.43 72.26 -72.71
CA SER A 57 -40.99 72.24 -72.41
C SER A 57 -40.67 72.41 -70.93
N LEU A 58 -41.45 73.22 -70.20
CA LEU A 58 -41.28 73.39 -68.76
C LEU A 58 -41.75 72.14 -68.00
N ASP A 59 -42.82 71.50 -68.45
CA ASP A 59 -43.29 70.23 -67.90
C ASP A 59 -42.28 69.11 -68.14
N GLU A 60 -41.63 69.07 -69.30
CA GLU A 60 -40.51 68.17 -69.60
C GLU A 60 -39.29 68.46 -68.70
N ASP A 61 -38.90 69.73 -68.54
CA ASP A 61 -37.82 70.12 -67.64
C ASP A 61 -38.13 69.76 -66.17
N GLU A 62 -39.37 69.95 -65.72
CA GLU A 62 -39.81 69.54 -64.39
C GLU A 62 -39.78 68.01 -64.22
N ARG A 63 -40.18 67.25 -65.24
CA ARG A 63 -40.07 65.78 -65.23
C ARG A 63 -38.62 65.35 -65.12
N LEU A 64 -37.72 65.92 -65.92
CA LEU A 64 -36.28 65.62 -65.88
C LEU A 64 -35.66 66.01 -64.53
N ARG A 65 -36.10 67.12 -63.90
CA ARG A 65 -35.67 67.47 -62.55
C ARG A 65 -36.15 66.46 -61.52
N ARG A 66 -37.41 66.02 -61.56
CA ARG A 66 -37.92 64.98 -60.66
C ARG A 66 -37.19 63.65 -60.85
N GLU A 67 -36.89 63.28 -62.09
CA GLU A 67 -36.09 62.08 -62.41
C GLU A 67 -34.65 62.21 -61.89
N LEU A 68 -34.04 63.38 -62.02
CA LEU A 68 -32.71 63.65 -61.49
C LEU A 68 -32.70 63.60 -59.95
N GLU A 69 -33.69 64.20 -59.30
CA GLU A 69 -33.86 64.16 -57.85
C GLU A 69 -34.09 62.73 -57.36
N ALA A 70 -34.92 61.95 -58.06
CA ALA A 70 -35.13 60.54 -57.77
C ALA A 70 -33.84 59.72 -57.92
N ALA A 71 -33.09 59.93 -59.00
CA ALA A 71 -31.80 59.28 -59.22
C ALA A 71 -30.76 59.69 -58.17
N GLN A 72 -30.76 60.96 -57.72
CA GLN A 72 -29.90 61.43 -56.64
C GLN A 72 -30.28 60.81 -55.29
N ALA A 73 -31.57 60.67 -55.00
CA ALA A 73 -32.06 59.98 -53.81
C ALA A 73 -31.69 58.48 -53.83
N GLU A 74 -31.77 57.83 -54.98
CA GLU A 74 -31.33 56.45 -55.15
C GLU A 74 -29.81 56.31 -54.96
N VAL A 75 -29.02 57.23 -55.54
CA VAL A 75 -27.57 57.27 -55.31
C VAL A 75 -27.21 57.52 -53.85
N ALA A 76 -27.97 58.35 -53.14
CA ALA A 76 -27.79 58.56 -51.70
C ALA A 76 -28.09 57.29 -50.91
N SER A 77 -29.22 56.63 -51.18
CA SER A 77 -29.57 55.34 -50.57
C SER A 77 -28.53 54.25 -50.86
N LEU A 78 -28.01 54.19 -52.08
CA LEU A 78 -26.94 53.25 -52.45
C LEU A 78 -25.61 53.57 -51.75
N ARG A 79 -25.32 54.86 -51.48
CA ARG A 79 -24.14 55.25 -50.69
C ARG A 79 -24.30 54.88 -49.22
N ASP A 80 -25.47 55.08 -48.65
CA ASP A 80 -25.76 54.73 -47.26
C ASP A 80 -25.66 53.22 -47.08
N THR A 81 -26.30 52.44 -47.95
CA THR A 81 -26.19 50.97 -47.93
C THR A 81 -24.75 50.47 -48.16
N LEU A 82 -23.97 51.11 -49.04
CA LEU A 82 -22.54 50.80 -49.19
C LEU A 82 -21.72 51.19 -47.94
N SER A 83 -22.11 52.24 -47.23
CA SER A 83 -21.47 52.64 -45.98
C SER A 83 -21.77 51.62 -44.89
N ASP A 84 -23.03 51.20 -44.77
CA ASP A 84 -23.47 50.19 -43.81
C ASP A 84 -22.78 48.85 -44.08
N LEU A 85 -22.73 48.40 -45.33
CA LEU A 85 -22.01 47.16 -45.69
C LEU A 85 -20.50 47.24 -45.40
N ARG A 86 -19.88 48.41 -45.58
CA ARG A 86 -18.46 48.60 -45.21
C ARG A 86 -18.26 48.58 -43.70
N GLN A 87 -19.20 49.15 -42.95
CA GLN A 87 -19.21 49.13 -41.49
C GLN A 87 -19.35 47.68 -40.99
N GLU A 88 -20.34 46.95 -41.49
CA GLU A 88 -20.56 45.53 -41.16
C GLU A 88 -19.33 44.68 -41.48
N HIS A 89 -18.72 44.87 -42.66
CA HIS A 89 -17.49 44.16 -43.02
C HIS A 89 -16.31 44.52 -42.10
N ALA A 90 -16.16 45.79 -41.71
CA ALA A 90 -15.10 46.20 -40.78
C ALA A 90 -15.33 45.61 -39.38
N ASP A 91 -16.57 45.57 -38.91
CA ASP A 91 -16.95 44.97 -37.63
C ASP A 91 -16.74 43.45 -37.66
N GLU A 92 -17.05 42.78 -38.77
CA GLU A 92 -16.81 41.36 -38.95
C GLU A 92 -15.31 41.04 -39.02
N GLU A 93 -14.50 41.85 -39.71
CA GLU A 93 -13.04 41.72 -39.68
C GLU A 93 -12.46 41.91 -38.27
N LEU A 94 -12.97 42.89 -37.51
CA LEU A 94 -12.56 43.11 -36.12
C LEU A 94 -12.96 41.93 -35.24
N ARG A 95 -14.18 41.41 -35.42
CA ARG A 95 -14.68 40.24 -34.71
C ARG A 95 -13.80 39.02 -34.98
N LEU A 96 -13.51 38.70 -36.24
CA LEU A 96 -12.65 37.58 -36.61
C LEU A 96 -11.21 37.75 -36.10
N ARG A 97 -10.66 38.96 -36.11
CA ARG A 97 -9.35 39.25 -35.50
C ARG A 97 -9.37 39.04 -34.00
N ASN A 98 -10.41 39.49 -33.30
CA ASN A 98 -10.54 39.29 -31.86
C ASN A 98 -10.71 37.82 -31.52
N GLU A 99 -11.53 37.08 -32.26
CA GLU A 99 -11.67 35.62 -32.13
C GLU A 99 -10.32 34.91 -32.34
N HIS A 100 -9.54 35.31 -33.35
CA HIS A 100 -8.21 34.75 -33.59
C HIS A 100 -7.22 35.09 -32.46
N ILE A 101 -7.20 36.33 -31.97
CA ILE A 101 -6.35 36.75 -30.84
C ILE A 101 -6.72 35.96 -29.57
N SER A 102 -8.02 35.84 -29.27
CA SER A 102 -8.51 35.05 -28.13
C SER A 102 -8.17 33.58 -28.28
N GLY A 103 -8.34 32.99 -29.48
CA GLY A 103 -7.95 31.61 -29.75
C GLY A 103 -6.44 31.38 -29.58
N MET A 104 -5.60 32.30 -30.06
CA MET A 104 -4.15 32.24 -29.87
C MET A 104 -3.74 32.43 -28.40
N ALA A 105 -4.47 33.23 -27.63
CA ALA A 105 -4.24 33.38 -26.19
C ALA A 105 -4.60 32.09 -25.44
N ALA A 106 -5.75 31.47 -25.73
CA ALA A 106 -6.16 30.20 -25.14
C ALA A 106 -5.17 29.08 -25.45
N LEU A 107 -4.71 28.96 -26.70
CA LEU A 107 -3.69 27.97 -27.08
C LEU A 107 -2.34 28.20 -26.37
N ARG A 108 -1.97 29.45 -26.09
CA ARG A 108 -0.76 29.75 -25.30
C ARG A 108 -0.93 29.37 -23.84
N GLU A 109 -2.10 29.62 -23.28
CA GLU A 109 -2.43 29.22 -21.91
C GLU A 109 -2.42 27.70 -21.76
N GLU A 110 -3.06 26.96 -22.67
CA GLU A 110 -3.01 25.48 -22.71
C GLU A 110 -1.57 24.96 -22.84
N LEU A 111 -0.74 25.59 -23.67
CA LEU A 111 0.66 25.20 -23.82
C LEU A 111 1.48 25.48 -22.55
N GLU A 112 1.23 26.59 -21.86
CA GLU A 112 1.88 26.89 -20.59
C GLU A 112 1.41 25.95 -19.48
N GLU A 113 0.14 25.59 -19.47
CA GLU A 113 -0.43 24.62 -18.54
C GLU A 113 0.15 23.21 -18.77
N GLN A 114 0.27 22.78 -20.03
CA GLN A 114 0.99 21.55 -20.38
C GLN A 114 2.44 21.58 -19.92
N ARG A 115 3.16 22.69 -20.13
CA ARG A 115 4.55 22.83 -19.65
C ARG A 115 4.65 22.77 -18.13
N ARG A 116 3.68 23.34 -17.40
CA ARG A 116 3.61 23.24 -15.94
C ARG A 116 3.34 21.80 -15.51
N ALA A 117 2.40 21.12 -16.15
CA ALA A 117 2.10 19.71 -15.89
C ALA A 117 3.32 18.81 -16.16
N ASP A 118 4.05 19.04 -17.26
CA ASP A 118 5.27 18.31 -17.59
C ASP A 118 6.41 18.57 -16.58
N LEU A 119 6.55 19.81 -16.10
CA LEU A 119 7.51 20.15 -15.05
C LEU A 119 7.14 19.50 -13.71
N GLU A 120 5.85 19.50 -13.34
CA GLU A 120 5.36 18.82 -12.14
C GLU A 120 5.53 17.30 -12.26
N ALA A 121 5.25 16.72 -13.43
CA ALA A 121 5.49 15.31 -13.72
C ALA A 121 6.99 14.98 -13.57
N ALA A 122 7.89 15.76 -14.16
CA ALA A 122 9.34 15.57 -14.04
C ALA A 122 9.83 15.71 -12.59
N LEU A 123 9.29 16.68 -11.82
CA LEU A 123 9.60 16.83 -10.40
C LEU A 123 9.06 15.66 -9.57
N SER A 124 7.89 15.11 -9.93
CA SER A 124 7.32 13.94 -9.28
C SER A 124 8.11 12.66 -9.59
N GLU A 125 8.60 12.49 -10.81
CA GLU A 125 9.50 11.39 -11.19
C GLU A 125 10.83 11.46 -10.41
N GLY A 126 11.38 12.66 -10.21
CA GLY A 126 12.55 12.87 -9.35
C GLY A 126 12.31 12.45 -7.91
N LYS A 127 11.14 12.78 -7.33
CA LYS A 127 10.74 12.36 -5.98
C LYS A 127 10.52 10.85 -5.88
N VAL A 128 9.89 10.24 -6.89
CA VAL A 128 9.71 8.78 -6.97
C VAL A 128 11.05 8.07 -7.11
N GLY A 129 11.99 8.64 -7.86
CA GLY A 129 13.37 8.16 -7.96
C GLY A 129 14.10 8.17 -6.62
N ALA A 130 14.00 9.28 -5.87
CA ALA A 130 14.58 9.40 -4.53
C ALA A 130 13.97 8.39 -3.55
N LEU A 131 12.64 8.24 -3.54
CA LEU A 131 11.95 7.26 -2.70
C LEU A 131 12.34 5.82 -3.07
N ARG A 132 12.47 5.49 -4.36
CA ARG A 132 12.94 4.17 -4.80
C ARG A 132 14.37 3.87 -4.34
N GLU A 133 15.24 4.87 -4.34
CA GLU A 133 16.60 4.74 -3.79
C GLU A 133 16.59 4.56 -2.27
N GLU A 134 15.73 5.27 -1.54
CA GLU A 134 15.54 5.04 -0.10
C GLU A 134 15.00 3.64 0.19
N PHE A 135 13.97 3.18 -0.52
CA PHE A 135 13.46 1.81 -0.41
C PHE A 135 14.52 0.77 -0.75
N ARG A 136 15.39 1.02 -1.74
CA ARG A 136 16.53 0.12 -2.02
C ARG A 136 17.52 0.07 -0.86
N LYS A 137 17.85 1.22 -0.28
CA LYS A 137 18.75 1.30 0.89
C LYS A 137 18.16 0.63 2.12
N GLU A 138 16.88 0.84 2.39
CA GLU A 138 16.17 0.20 3.49
C GLU A 138 16.08 -1.31 3.29
N ARG A 139 15.75 -1.75 2.07
CA ARG A 139 15.72 -3.18 1.76
C ARG A 139 17.11 -3.81 1.89
N ALA A 140 18.16 -3.15 1.41
CA ALA A 140 19.53 -3.63 1.59
C ALA A 140 19.92 -3.69 3.08
N ALA A 141 19.57 -2.67 3.87
CA ALA A 141 19.82 -2.67 5.31
C ALA A 141 19.04 -3.79 6.03
N LEU A 142 17.81 -4.07 5.61
CA LEU A 142 16.98 -5.12 6.17
C LEU A 142 17.49 -6.52 5.76
N GLU A 143 17.95 -6.68 4.52
CA GLU A 143 18.62 -7.91 4.06
C GLU A 143 19.92 -8.16 4.84
N GLU A 144 20.71 -7.12 5.13
CA GLU A 144 21.91 -7.25 5.97
C GLU A 144 21.58 -7.58 7.43
N ARG A 145 20.54 -6.97 8.01
CA ARG A 145 20.04 -7.36 9.34
C ARG A 145 19.57 -8.81 9.37
N HIS A 146 18.80 -9.22 8.38
CA HIS A 146 18.31 -10.60 8.28
C HIS A 146 19.47 -11.59 8.11
N LYS A 147 20.47 -11.26 7.29
CA LYS A 147 21.69 -12.08 7.19
C LYS A 147 22.41 -12.18 8.53
N ALA A 148 22.56 -11.07 9.26
CA ALA A 148 23.18 -11.07 10.58
C ALA A 148 22.39 -11.94 11.57
N GLU A 149 21.06 -11.82 11.61
CA GLU A 149 20.19 -12.66 12.44
C GLU A 149 20.31 -14.15 12.08
N VAL A 150 20.35 -14.49 10.79
CA VAL A 150 20.54 -15.88 10.34
C VAL A 150 21.91 -16.41 10.76
N GLU A 151 22.98 -15.61 10.66
CA GLU A 151 24.32 -16.03 11.12
C GLU A 151 24.41 -16.16 12.64
N GLU A 152 23.70 -15.31 13.40
CA GLU A 152 23.56 -15.47 14.85
C GLU A 152 22.79 -16.74 15.21
N LEU A 153 21.70 -17.04 14.50
CA LEU A 153 20.92 -18.26 14.70
C LEU A 153 21.74 -19.51 14.34
N LYS A 154 22.51 -19.48 13.25
CA LYS A 154 23.45 -20.55 12.89
C LYS A 154 24.49 -20.75 13.98
N SER A 155 25.13 -19.68 14.43
CA SER A 155 26.13 -19.73 15.51
C SER A 155 25.52 -20.25 16.82
N ALA A 156 24.28 -19.88 17.13
CA ALA A 156 23.57 -20.39 18.29
C ALA A 156 23.22 -21.88 18.14
N ALA A 157 22.80 -22.32 16.95
CA ALA A 157 22.53 -23.71 16.64
C ALA A 157 23.81 -24.57 16.76
N GLU A 158 24.95 -24.09 16.22
CA GLU A 158 26.25 -24.76 16.37
C GLU A 158 26.67 -24.91 17.83
N ARG A 159 26.48 -23.86 18.66
CA ARG A 159 26.74 -23.95 20.11
C ARG A 159 25.82 -24.96 20.81
N TRP A 160 24.55 -25.04 20.39
CA TRP A 160 23.62 -26.04 20.92
C TRP A 160 23.99 -27.45 20.51
N GLU A 161 24.40 -27.65 19.26
CA GLU A 161 24.92 -28.94 18.79
C GLU A 161 26.19 -29.33 19.54
N GLU A 162 27.11 -28.39 19.77
CA GLU A 162 28.33 -28.66 20.53
C GLU A 162 28.01 -29.01 21.99
N LYS A 163 27.07 -28.30 22.63
CA LYS A 163 26.55 -28.66 23.96
C LYS A 163 25.90 -30.04 23.99
N LEU A 164 25.13 -30.40 22.96
CA LEU A 164 24.55 -31.73 22.82
C LEU A 164 25.64 -32.79 22.67
N ARG A 165 26.63 -32.57 21.79
CA ARG A 165 27.78 -33.48 21.61
C ARG A 165 28.61 -33.61 22.88
N ALA A 166 28.78 -32.54 23.65
CA ALA A 166 29.43 -32.59 24.96
C ALA A 166 28.58 -33.41 25.95
N GLY A 167 27.27 -33.16 26.04
CA GLY A 167 26.37 -33.94 26.89
C GLY A 167 26.31 -35.43 26.52
N TYR A 168 26.38 -35.78 25.23
CA TYR A 168 26.48 -37.17 24.78
C TYR A 168 27.82 -37.79 25.16
N ARG A 169 28.95 -37.06 25.01
CA ARG A 169 30.26 -37.53 25.48
C ARG A 169 30.26 -37.78 26.99
N ASP A 170 29.72 -36.87 27.78
CA ASP A 170 29.60 -37.02 29.22
C ASP A 170 28.74 -38.25 29.59
N LEU A 171 27.65 -38.49 28.85
CA LEU A 171 26.79 -39.65 29.04
C LEU A 171 27.51 -40.95 28.65
N GLU A 172 28.23 -40.96 27.53
CA GLU A 172 29.06 -42.09 27.10
C GLU A 172 30.16 -42.41 28.12
N GLU A 173 30.83 -41.38 28.66
CA GLU A 173 31.83 -41.55 29.72
C GLU A 173 31.21 -42.10 31.01
N ARG A 174 30.02 -41.65 31.40
CA ARG A 174 29.28 -42.22 32.55
C ARG A 174 28.91 -43.67 32.31
N HIS A 175 28.32 -44.00 31.15
CA HIS A 175 27.99 -45.37 30.81
C HIS A 175 29.23 -46.26 30.74
N LYS A 176 30.34 -45.75 30.19
CA LYS A 176 31.60 -46.47 30.15
C LYS A 176 32.12 -46.73 31.57
N ALA A 177 32.09 -45.74 32.45
CA ALA A 177 32.48 -45.90 33.85
C ALA A 177 31.57 -46.88 34.60
N GLU A 178 30.26 -46.87 34.32
CA GLU A 178 29.31 -47.84 34.87
C GLU A 178 29.57 -49.25 34.36
N VAL A 179 29.86 -49.42 33.08
CA VAL A 179 30.24 -50.72 32.48
C VAL A 179 31.55 -51.20 33.09
N GLU A 180 32.58 -50.37 33.16
CA GLU A 180 33.87 -50.72 33.80
C GLU A 180 33.67 -51.09 35.28
N LYS A 181 32.79 -50.39 36.00
CA LYS A 181 32.42 -50.72 37.37
C LYS A 181 31.76 -52.09 37.45
N LEU A 182 30.73 -52.35 36.64
CA LEU A 182 30.03 -53.64 36.59
C LEU A 182 30.95 -54.79 36.17
N GLU A 183 31.87 -54.54 35.23
CA GLU A 183 32.90 -55.49 34.83
C GLU A 183 33.87 -55.77 35.97
N SER A 184 34.33 -54.74 36.69
CA SER A 184 35.18 -54.92 37.86
C SER A 184 34.50 -55.71 38.98
N GLU A 185 33.20 -55.48 39.19
CA GLU A 185 32.37 -56.21 40.15
C GLU A 185 32.20 -57.68 39.71
N ARG A 186 31.87 -57.93 38.44
CA ARG A 186 31.81 -59.28 37.88
C ARG A 186 33.15 -60.02 37.96
N VAL A 187 34.27 -59.35 37.69
CA VAL A 187 35.61 -59.96 37.81
C VAL A 187 35.90 -60.32 39.27
N ARG A 188 35.51 -59.47 40.23
CA ARG A 188 35.63 -59.80 41.67
C ARG A 188 34.76 -61.00 42.04
N GLU A 189 33.53 -61.05 41.53
CA GLU A 189 32.61 -62.16 41.76
C GLU A 189 33.14 -63.47 41.16
N ILE A 190 33.59 -63.46 39.89
CA ILE A 190 34.23 -64.61 39.24
C ILE A 190 35.46 -65.04 40.03
N ARG A 191 36.32 -64.11 40.48
CA ARG A 191 37.49 -64.45 41.29
C ARG A 191 37.10 -65.05 42.64
N ALA A 192 36.05 -64.55 43.27
CA ALA A 192 35.53 -65.09 44.53
C ALA A 192 34.98 -66.51 44.33
N LEU A 193 34.21 -66.73 43.26
CA LEU A 193 33.70 -68.05 42.88
C LEU A 193 34.84 -69.01 42.53
N GLN A 194 35.84 -68.57 41.76
CA GLN A 194 37.02 -69.36 41.45
C GLN A 194 37.80 -69.73 42.71
N LYS A 195 37.92 -68.81 43.67
CA LYS A 195 38.56 -69.07 44.96
C LYS A 195 37.75 -70.09 45.78
N SER A 196 36.43 -69.92 45.88
CA SER A 196 35.55 -70.89 46.54
C SER A 196 35.68 -72.28 45.92
N TYR A 197 35.65 -72.35 44.59
CA TYR A 197 35.80 -73.60 43.86
C TYR A 197 37.19 -74.22 44.06
N ALA A 198 38.26 -73.40 44.10
CA ALA A 198 39.60 -73.88 44.41
C ALA A 198 39.70 -74.40 45.85
N ASP A 199 39.13 -73.69 46.82
CA ASP A 199 39.08 -74.09 48.23
C ASP A 199 38.27 -75.40 48.40
N GLU A 200 37.16 -75.57 47.67
CA GLU A 200 36.36 -76.80 47.60
C GLU A 200 37.16 -77.96 46.97
N MET A 201 37.83 -77.73 45.84
CA MET A 201 38.67 -78.74 45.19
C MET A 201 39.88 -79.13 46.06
N ASP A 202 40.49 -78.18 46.76
CA ASP A 202 41.54 -78.44 47.73
C ASP A 202 41.01 -79.23 48.93
N GLY A 203 39.78 -78.93 49.38
CA GLY A 203 39.06 -79.70 50.38
C GLY A 203 38.87 -81.16 49.96
N LEU A 204 38.30 -81.39 48.78
CA LEU A 204 38.12 -82.73 48.20
C LEU A 204 39.45 -83.45 48.01
N THR A 205 40.50 -82.74 47.62
CA THR A 205 41.84 -83.33 47.44
C THR A 205 42.45 -83.74 48.79
N ARG A 206 42.21 -82.95 49.86
CA ARG A 206 42.61 -83.31 51.23
C ARG A 206 41.82 -84.51 51.73
N GLU A 207 40.51 -84.52 51.56
CA GLU A 207 39.65 -85.66 51.92
C GLU A 207 40.11 -86.93 51.21
N HIS A 208 40.31 -86.90 49.89
CA HIS A 208 40.86 -88.05 49.16
C HIS A 208 42.25 -88.44 49.61
N ARG A 209 43.12 -87.48 49.96
CA ARG A 209 44.44 -87.79 50.52
C ARG A 209 44.30 -88.50 51.86
N ASP A 210 43.48 -87.98 52.76
CA ASP A 210 43.24 -88.55 54.09
C ASP A 210 42.57 -89.94 53.99
N GLU A 211 41.66 -90.14 53.03
CA GLU A 211 41.08 -91.44 52.69
C GLU A 211 42.15 -92.40 52.18
N THR A 212 43.00 -91.97 51.23
CA THR A 212 44.06 -92.82 50.70
C THR A 212 45.11 -93.15 51.77
N ASP A 213 45.42 -92.23 52.67
CA ASP A 213 46.37 -92.46 53.75
C ASP A 213 45.76 -93.34 54.85
N SER A 214 44.46 -93.19 55.14
CA SER A 214 43.70 -94.11 55.99
C SER A 214 43.65 -95.53 55.40
N LEU A 215 43.42 -95.66 54.09
CA LEU A 215 43.46 -96.94 53.38
C LEU A 215 44.87 -97.55 53.38
N LYS A 216 45.91 -96.75 53.15
CA LYS A 216 47.31 -97.22 53.27
C LYS A 216 47.63 -97.65 54.69
N GLN A 217 47.14 -96.95 55.70
CA GLN A 217 47.36 -97.30 57.10
C GLN A 217 46.62 -98.59 57.46
N ALA A 218 45.39 -98.77 56.98
CA ALA A 218 44.65 -100.03 57.10
C ALA A 218 45.40 -101.18 56.42
N HIS A 219 45.85 -101.00 55.18
CA HIS A 219 46.66 -102.02 54.48
C HIS A 219 48.00 -102.29 55.16
N ARG A 220 48.65 -101.28 55.75
CA ARG A 220 49.86 -101.50 56.56
C ARG A 220 49.54 -102.32 57.80
N SER A 221 48.45 -102.03 58.52
CA SER A 221 48.04 -102.85 59.66
C SER A 221 47.66 -104.28 59.25
N GLU A 222 46.99 -104.47 58.11
CA GLU A 222 46.68 -105.79 57.57
C GLU A 222 47.97 -106.55 57.21
N LEU A 223 48.94 -105.89 56.58
CA LEU A 223 50.25 -106.48 56.27
C LEU A 223 51.05 -106.78 57.53
N GLU A 224 50.99 -105.93 58.55
CA GLU A 224 51.63 -106.17 59.85
C GLU A 224 50.96 -107.34 60.59
N ASP A 225 49.64 -107.46 60.53
CA ASP A 225 48.91 -108.60 61.11
C ASP A 225 49.18 -109.89 60.34
N LEU A 226 49.28 -109.84 59.01
CA LEU A 226 49.72 -110.96 58.19
C LEU A 226 51.17 -111.34 58.51
N ARG A 227 52.06 -110.36 58.65
CA ARG A 227 53.45 -110.60 59.08
C ARG A 227 53.47 -111.25 60.46
N ARG A 228 52.74 -110.72 61.43
CA ARG A 228 52.62 -111.32 62.78
C ARG A 228 52.09 -112.74 62.71
N ARG A 229 51.09 -113.03 61.87
CA ARG A 229 50.59 -114.41 61.67
C ARG A 229 51.67 -115.31 61.07
N THR A 230 52.34 -114.89 60.00
CA THR A 230 53.44 -115.67 59.41
C THR A 230 54.63 -115.83 60.35
N GLU A 231 54.88 -114.85 61.21
CA GLU A 231 55.95 -114.88 62.21
C GLU A 231 55.55 -115.76 63.41
N SER A 232 54.28 -115.76 63.80
CA SER A 232 53.71 -116.73 64.76
C SER A 232 53.74 -118.15 64.20
N GLU A 233 53.33 -118.37 62.95
CA GLU A 233 53.44 -119.65 62.25
C GLU A 233 54.90 -120.09 62.15
N LYS A 234 55.83 -119.17 61.86
CA LYS A 234 57.27 -119.43 61.87
C LYS A 234 57.76 -119.80 63.26
N ILE A 235 57.33 -119.11 64.32
CA ILE A 235 57.70 -119.41 65.71
C ILE A 235 57.10 -120.76 66.15
N GLU A 236 55.90 -121.11 65.71
CA GLU A 236 55.28 -122.43 65.94
C GLU A 236 56.02 -123.53 65.19
N LEU A 237 56.39 -123.29 63.93
CA LEU A 237 57.22 -124.19 63.14
C LEU A 237 58.61 -124.35 63.77
N GLU A 238 59.25 -123.26 64.22
CA GLU A 238 60.53 -123.29 64.93
C GLU A 238 60.41 -123.99 66.30
N ARG A 239 59.27 -123.88 67.00
CA ARG A 239 58.98 -124.67 68.20
C ARG A 239 58.84 -126.15 67.87
N SER A 240 58.06 -126.51 66.85
CA SER A 240 57.91 -127.90 66.42
C SER A 240 59.26 -128.51 66.01
N LEU A 241 60.09 -127.75 65.27
CA LEU A 241 61.44 -128.16 64.91
C LEU A 241 62.36 -128.28 66.14
N ARG A 242 62.25 -127.40 67.13
CA ARG A 242 63.03 -127.51 68.38
C ARG A 242 62.55 -128.65 69.27
N GLU A 243 61.26 -128.98 69.26
CA GLU A 243 60.70 -130.13 69.98
C GLU A 243 61.08 -131.45 69.29
N GLU A 244 61.04 -131.51 67.96
CA GLU A 244 61.51 -132.65 67.15
C GLU A 244 63.03 -132.87 67.29
N LEU A 245 63.83 -131.79 67.23
CA LEU A 245 65.27 -131.85 67.44
C LEU A 245 65.65 -132.10 68.91
N GLY A 246 64.82 -131.66 69.87
CA GLY A 246 64.99 -131.93 71.30
C GLY A 246 64.75 -133.41 71.64
N CYS A 247 63.69 -134.01 71.09
CA CYS A 247 63.43 -135.44 71.23
C CYS A 247 64.50 -136.31 70.53
N SER A 248 65.02 -135.88 69.37
CA SER A 248 66.11 -136.56 68.67
C SER A 248 67.45 -136.51 69.45
N LEU A 249 67.77 -135.39 70.12
CA LEU A 249 69.03 -135.22 70.85
C LEU A 249 69.05 -135.93 72.22
N ASP A 250 67.89 -136.14 72.84
CA ASP A 250 67.78 -136.91 74.08
C ASP A 250 67.72 -138.44 73.83
N GLU A 251 67.28 -138.87 72.65
CA GLU A 251 67.42 -140.26 72.17
C GLU A 251 68.88 -140.60 71.79
N GLU A 252 69.61 -139.69 71.14
CA GLU A 252 71.04 -139.90 70.79
C GLU A 252 71.96 -139.94 72.03
N ARG A 253 71.71 -139.12 73.04
CA ARG A 253 72.51 -139.10 74.29
C ARG A 253 72.31 -140.33 75.19
N SER A 254 71.26 -141.11 74.97
CA SER A 254 71.03 -142.40 75.63
C SER A 254 71.63 -143.58 74.84
N ALA A 255 71.75 -143.45 73.51
CA ALA A 255 72.40 -144.43 72.64
C ALA A 255 73.94 -144.35 72.66
N GLU A 256 74.52 -143.17 72.87
CA GLU A 256 75.98 -142.97 72.91
C GLU A 256 76.66 -143.50 74.19
N ARG A 257 75.93 -143.58 75.32
CA ARG A 257 76.49 -144.13 76.59
C ARG A 257 76.65 -145.65 76.59
N GLU A 258 75.95 -146.36 75.71
CA GLU A 258 76.08 -147.82 75.52
C GLU A 258 77.14 -148.20 74.45
N ARG A 259 77.53 -147.27 73.57
CA ARG A 259 78.55 -147.52 72.52
C ARG A 259 79.99 -147.30 72.99
N HIS A 260 80.18 -146.62 74.13
CA HIS A 260 81.50 -146.45 74.78
C HIS A 260 82.03 -147.69 75.52
N LYS A 261 81.37 -148.85 75.44
CA LYS A 261 81.81 -150.07 76.14
C LYS A 261 82.37 -151.19 75.24
N VAL A 262 82.26 -151.10 73.91
CA VAL A 262 82.65 -152.20 72.99
C VAL A 262 83.73 -151.82 71.97
N GLU A 263 83.94 -150.52 71.66
CA GLU A 263 84.93 -150.11 70.64
C GLU A 263 86.34 -149.82 71.19
N LEU A 264 86.58 -150.05 72.48
CA LEU A 264 87.90 -149.94 73.14
C LEU A 264 88.80 -151.20 72.99
N GLN A 265 88.47 -152.15 72.10
CA GLN A 265 89.23 -153.39 71.99
C GLN A 265 89.46 -153.95 70.58
N ALA A 266 89.24 -153.16 69.53
CA ALA A 266 89.58 -153.60 68.18
C ALA A 266 90.16 -152.46 67.34
N LEU A 267 91.44 -152.18 67.62
CA LEU A 267 92.45 -151.93 66.59
C LEU A 267 92.26 -150.61 65.82
N ARG A 268 92.94 -149.52 66.17
CA ARG A 268 94.34 -149.48 66.64
C ARG A 268 95.23 -150.48 65.89
N SER A 269 95.07 -150.59 64.58
CA SER A 269 96.16 -150.92 63.65
C SER A 269 95.74 -150.66 62.20
N ALA A 270 96.68 -150.10 61.43
CA ALA A 270 96.65 -149.82 59.99
C ALA A 270 95.87 -148.54 59.58
N ALA A 271 96.36 -147.36 59.95
CA ALA A 271 97.39 -146.61 59.18
C ALA A 271 96.87 -146.19 57.80
N ALA A 272 96.39 -144.95 57.69
CA ALA A 272 97.25 -143.79 57.41
C ALA A 272 98.05 -143.96 56.12
N SER A 273 97.35 -144.05 54.99
CA SER A 273 97.85 -143.78 53.62
C SER A 273 96.68 -143.73 52.62
N ARG A 274 95.69 -142.84 52.83
CA ARG A 274 94.61 -142.53 51.84
C ARG A 274 93.76 -141.28 52.13
N GLU A 275 94.05 -140.53 53.18
CA GLU A 275 93.24 -139.37 53.63
C GLU A 275 93.76 -138.01 53.11
N LEU A 276 94.94 -137.98 52.48
CA LEU A 276 95.53 -136.76 51.91
C LEU A 276 95.24 -136.56 50.41
N GLU A 277 94.59 -137.53 49.77
CA GLU A 277 94.27 -137.51 48.32
C GLU A 277 92.80 -137.14 48.08
N ILE A 278 91.90 -137.42 49.04
CA ILE A 278 90.47 -137.06 49.00
C ILE A 278 90.24 -135.57 49.28
N GLN A 279 91.15 -134.89 49.99
CA GLN A 279 91.06 -133.45 50.26
C GLN A 279 91.41 -132.55 49.05
N LYS A 280 92.01 -133.10 47.99
CA LYS A 280 92.25 -132.36 46.74
C LYS A 280 91.08 -132.46 45.75
N GLN A 281 90.26 -133.51 45.81
CA GLN A 281 89.12 -133.70 44.91
C GLN A 281 87.89 -132.88 45.35
N LEU A 282 87.67 -132.68 46.65
CA LEU A 282 86.57 -131.85 47.17
C LEU A 282 86.78 -130.33 46.99
N ARG A 283 88.02 -129.85 46.83
CA ARG A 283 88.28 -128.42 46.55
C ARG A 283 88.01 -128.06 45.08
N ALA A 284 88.18 -129.01 44.15
CA ALA A 284 87.90 -128.78 42.72
C ALA A 284 86.38 -128.75 42.42
N GLU A 285 85.57 -129.56 43.09
CA GLU A 285 84.10 -129.54 42.91
C GLU A 285 83.43 -128.28 43.49
N VAL A 286 83.99 -127.71 44.56
CA VAL A 286 83.46 -126.47 45.16
C VAL A 286 83.79 -125.23 44.32
N GLU A 287 84.92 -125.23 43.59
CA GLU A 287 85.21 -124.17 42.62
C GLU A 287 84.40 -124.32 41.32
N GLY A 288 84.13 -125.55 40.87
CA GLY A 288 83.24 -125.82 39.73
C GLY A 288 81.81 -125.32 39.94
N ARG A 289 81.22 -125.59 41.11
CA ARG A 289 79.86 -125.11 41.44
C ARG A 289 79.77 -123.59 41.70
N ARG A 290 80.88 -122.92 42.02
CA ARG A 290 80.90 -121.46 42.16
C ARG A 290 80.89 -120.74 40.81
N VAL A 291 81.48 -121.33 39.78
CA VAL A 291 81.41 -120.79 38.41
C VAL A 291 80.01 -120.94 37.84
N GLU A 292 79.34 -122.09 38.04
CA GLU A 292 77.95 -122.28 37.59
C GLU A 292 76.96 -121.33 38.28
N VAL A 293 77.17 -121.01 39.56
CA VAL A 293 76.31 -120.05 40.28
C VAL A 293 76.53 -118.61 39.81
N GLU A 294 77.75 -118.22 39.46
CA GLU A 294 78.02 -116.89 38.90
C GLU A 294 77.58 -116.77 37.43
N GLU A 295 77.65 -117.85 36.63
CA GLU A 295 77.05 -117.89 35.30
C GLU A 295 75.51 -117.76 35.36
N LEU A 296 74.85 -118.48 36.27
CA LEU A 296 73.39 -118.36 36.45
C LEU A 296 72.97 -116.98 36.98
N ARG A 297 73.82 -116.30 37.77
CA ARG A 297 73.58 -114.92 38.19
C ARG A 297 73.72 -113.94 37.03
N LEU A 298 74.76 -114.07 36.21
CA LEU A 298 74.94 -113.25 35.01
C LEU A 298 73.82 -113.48 34.00
N GLU A 299 73.34 -114.70 33.83
CA GLU A 299 72.17 -115.00 33.00
C GLU A 299 70.89 -114.36 33.57
N LEU A 300 70.65 -114.44 34.88
CA LEU A 300 69.50 -113.79 35.52
C LEU A 300 69.56 -112.26 35.45
N GLU A 301 70.73 -111.66 35.62
CA GLU A 301 70.93 -110.22 35.44
C GLU A 301 70.74 -109.80 33.99
N SER A 302 71.24 -110.58 33.02
CA SER A 302 71.01 -110.33 31.60
C SER A 302 69.53 -110.42 31.22
N MET A 303 68.80 -111.39 31.81
CA MET A 303 67.36 -111.54 31.63
C MET A 303 66.57 -110.41 32.31
N ALA A 304 67.02 -109.93 33.48
CA ALA A 304 66.41 -108.81 34.17
C ALA A 304 66.58 -107.50 33.39
N VAL A 305 67.79 -107.24 32.86
CA VAL A 305 68.06 -106.08 31.99
C VAL A 305 67.23 -106.16 30.71
N ALA A 306 67.17 -107.33 30.07
CA ALA A 306 66.33 -107.53 28.88
C ALA A 306 64.83 -107.33 29.17
N ALA A 307 64.35 -107.75 30.36
CA ALA A 307 62.96 -107.52 30.79
C ALA A 307 62.68 -106.04 31.09
N GLU A 308 63.62 -105.31 31.70
CA GLU A 308 63.50 -103.87 31.90
C GLU A 308 63.51 -103.09 30.59
N GLU A 309 64.33 -103.49 29.62
CA GLU A 309 64.33 -102.86 28.30
C GLU A 309 63.01 -103.08 27.55
N ARG A 310 62.40 -104.26 27.67
CA ARG A 310 61.05 -104.52 27.13
C ARG A 310 60.00 -103.64 27.80
N ARG A 311 60.00 -103.56 29.14
CA ARG A 311 59.10 -102.64 29.89
C ARG A 311 59.32 -101.18 29.51
N ARG A 312 60.56 -100.74 29.30
CA ARG A 312 60.86 -99.37 28.86
C ARG A 312 60.36 -99.11 27.43
N LYS A 313 60.45 -100.09 26.53
CA LYS A 313 59.88 -99.99 25.17
C LYS A 313 58.36 -99.91 25.23
N GLU A 314 57.71 -100.79 25.99
CA GLU A 314 56.25 -100.78 26.19
C GLU A 314 55.76 -99.46 26.79
N VAL A 315 56.45 -98.92 27.80
CA VAL A 315 56.09 -97.61 28.39
C VAL A 315 56.26 -96.47 27.38
N ARG A 316 57.28 -96.51 26.52
CA ARG A 316 57.46 -95.51 25.45
C ARG A 316 56.38 -95.62 24.38
N GLU A 317 55.95 -96.83 24.03
CA GLU A 317 54.85 -97.06 23.08
C GLU A 317 53.51 -96.60 23.66
N VAL A 318 53.22 -96.94 24.93
CA VAL A 318 52.00 -96.46 25.62
C VAL A 318 52.01 -94.94 25.72
N LYS A 319 53.16 -94.32 26.02
CA LYS A 319 53.29 -92.86 26.05
C LYS A 319 53.08 -92.24 24.67
N ALA A 320 53.64 -92.82 23.61
CA ALA A 320 53.43 -92.35 22.25
C ALA A 320 51.97 -92.46 21.80
N LEU A 321 51.28 -93.54 22.20
CA LEU A 321 49.84 -93.72 21.95
C LEU A 321 48.98 -92.73 22.74
N ALA A 322 49.33 -92.45 24.00
CA ALA A 322 48.64 -91.45 24.81
C ALA A 322 48.81 -90.04 24.26
N GLU A 323 50.03 -89.65 23.87
CA GLU A 323 50.30 -88.36 23.22
C GLU A 323 49.61 -88.26 21.86
N GLY A 324 49.52 -89.36 21.11
CA GLY A 324 48.77 -89.44 19.85
C GLY A 324 47.29 -89.14 20.06
N ARG A 325 46.65 -89.83 21.03
CA ARG A 325 45.24 -89.61 21.39
C ARG A 325 45.00 -88.20 21.93
N GLU A 326 45.92 -87.64 22.71
CA GLU A 326 45.79 -86.27 23.20
C GLU A 326 45.85 -85.25 22.06
N ARG A 327 46.76 -85.44 21.10
CA ARG A 327 46.84 -84.57 19.90
C ARG A 327 45.58 -84.69 19.04
N GLU A 328 45.00 -85.88 18.91
CA GLU A 328 43.73 -86.09 18.21
C GLU A 328 42.54 -85.43 18.94
N LEU A 329 42.47 -85.54 20.27
CA LEU A 329 41.45 -84.84 21.06
C LEU A 329 41.59 -83.32 20.96
N ARG A 330 42.81 -82.78 21.00
CA ARG A 330 43.04 -81.35 20.79
C ARG A 330 42.68 -80.91 19.38
N ARG A 331 42.97 -81.71 18.35
CA ARG A 331 42.56 -81.43 16.96
C ARG A 331 41.05 -81.43 16.80
N THR A 332 40.36 -82.42 17.35
CA THR A 332 38.89 -82.51 17.27
C THR A 332 38.20 -81.41 18.09
N GLN A 333 38.73 -81.05 19.26
CA GLN A 333 38.25 -79.90 20.03
C GLN A 333 38.50 -78.57 19.29
N ALA A 334 39.68 -78.39 18.70
CA ALA A 334 39.98 -77.20 17.90
C ALA A 334 39.08 -77.11 16.66
N GLN A 335 38.79 -78.23 15.99
CA GLN A 335 37.84 -78.29 14.88
C GLN A 335 36.42 -77.93 15.33
N ARG A 336 35.93 -78.49 16.44
CA ARG A 336 34.61 -78.13 16.98
C ARG A 336 34.51 -76.64 17.34
N LEU A 337 35.54 -76.08 17.97
CA LEU A 337 35.58 -74.65 18.29
C LEU A 337 35.65 -73.79 17.02
N ALA A 338 36.33 -74.24 15.97
CA ALA A 338 36.34 -73.54 14.69
C ALA A 338 34.97 -73.58 14.00
N GLU A 339 34.30 -74.74 13.99
CA GLU A 339 32.95 -74.92 13.46
C GLU A 339 31.92 -74.11 14.25
N GLU A 340 32.02 -74.05 15.57
CA GLU A 340 31.14 -73.23 16.41
C GLU A 340 31.37 -71.72 16.17
N LYS A 341 32.63 -71.30 15.97
CA LYS A 341 32.95 -69.92 15.59
C LYS A 341 32.36 -69.58 14.22
N GLU A 342 32.56 -70.43 13.22
CA GLU A 342 32.02 -70.22 11.88
C GLU A 342 30.48 -70.20 11.89
N ASN A 343 29.84 -71.09 12.66
CA ASN A 343 28.40 -71.07 12.87
C ASN A 343 27.93 -69.80 13.61
N GLY A 344 28.72 -69.31 14.57
CA GLY A 344 28.48 -68.05 15.26
C GLY A 344 28.57 -66.85 14.31
N GLU A 345 29.59 -66.81 13.47
CA GLU A 345 29.79 -65.79 12.43
C GLU A 345 28.65 -65.80 11.42
N ARG A 346 28.25 -66.97 10.90
CA ARG A 346 27.09 -67.10 10.01
C ARG A 346 25.79 -66.61 10.65
N ARG A 347 25.56 -66.89 11.94
CA ARG A 347 24.39 -66.37 12.68
C ARG A 347 24.47 -64.86 12.86
N ALA A 348 25.65 -64.32 13.16
CA ALA A 348 25.86 -62.88 13.30
C ALA A 348 25.64 -62.15 11.96
N GLU A 349 26.13 -62.70 10.86
CA GLU A 349 25.91 -62.18 9.51
C GLU A 349 24.44 -62.24 9.11
N ALA A 350 23.75 -63.35 9.40
CA ALA A 350 22.31 -63.47 9.14
C ALA A 350 21.49 -62.44 9.93
N LEU A 351 21.80 -62.24 11.22
CA LEU A 351 21.15 -61.20 12.04
C LEU A 351 21.47 -59.79 11.55
N LYS A 352 22.70 -59.54 11.09
CA LYS A 352 23.10 -58.26 10.51
C LYS A 352 22.32 -57.98 9.22
N ALA A 353 22.24 -58.97 8.32
CA ALA A 353 21.49 -58.86 7.07
C ALA A 353 19.99 -58.63 7.33
N GLN A 354 19.42 -59.30 8.34
CA GLN A 354 18.04 -59.08 8.76
C GLN A 354 17.83 -57.65 9.27
N ARG A 355 18.69 -57.16 10.17
CA ARG A 355 18.62 -55.77 10.67
C ARG A 355 18.77 -54.75 9.54
N GLU A 356 19.65 -54.98 8.59
CA GLU A 356 19.82 -54.10 7.43
C GLU A 356 18.60 -54.12 6.49
N ALA A 357 17.91 -55.24 6.36
CA ALA A 357 16.64 -55.33 5.63
C ALA A 357 15.53 -54.56 6.36
N ASP A 358 15.42 -54.73 7.68
CA ASP A 358 14.42 -54.03 8.50
C ASP A 358 14.66 -52.51 8.48
N VAL A 359 15.91 -52.05 8.63
CA VAL A 359 16.27 -50.64 8.53
C VAL A 359 15.94 -50.07 7.14
N ARG A 360 16.20 -50.83 6.06
CA ARG A 360 15.79 -50.41 4.71
C ARG A 360 14.28 -50.28 4.59
N SER A 361 13.53 -51.27 5.08
CA SER A 361 12.05 -51.23 5.03
C SER A 361 11.47 -50.05 5.83
N LEU A 362 12.05 -49.73 6.98
CA LEU A 362 11.64 -48.58 7.80
C LEU A 362 11.96 -47.25 7.10
N LYS A 363 13.14 -47.14 6.48
CA LYS A 363 13.51 -45.97 5.69
C LYS A 363 12.55 -45.77 4.50
N GLU A 364 12.17 -46.83 3.81
CA GLU A 364 11.20 -46.77 2.71
C GLU A 364 9.81 -46.33 3.20
N ARG A 365 9.33 -46.85 4.34
CA ARG A 365 8.06 -46.41 4.93
C ARG A 365 8.10 -44.93 5.33
N HIS A 366 9.15 -44.51 6.01
CA HIS A 366 9.33 -43.11 6.41
C HIS A 366 9.43 -42.18 5.19
N ALA A 367 10.11 -42.61 4.12
CA ALA A 367 10.17 -41.86 2.87
C ALA A 367 8.79 -41.69 2.21
N ARG A 368 7.95 -42.74 2.24
CA ARG A 368 6.56 -42.68 1.76
C ARG A 368 5.70 -41.75 2.61
N GLU A 369 5.79 -41.86 3.94
CA GLU A 369 5.06 -40.99 4.87
C GLU A 369 5.45 -39.51 4.70
N LEU A 370 6.74 -39.21 4.50
CA LEU A 370 7.20 -37.86 4.19
C LEU A 370 6.69 -37.38 2.82
N ALA A 371 6.66 -38.24 1.81
CA ALA A 371 6.11 -37.89 0.50
C ALA A 371 4.61 -37.59 0.57
N ASP A 372 3.84 -38.40 1.31
CA ASP A 372 2.42 -38.20 1.53
C ASP A 372 2.14 -36.94 2.36
N ALA A 373 2.95 -36.67 3.39
CA ALA A 373 2.86 -35.44 4.17
C ALA A 373 3.14 -34.19 3.33
N ARG A 374 4.15 -34.24 2.45
CA ARG A 374 4.45 -33.15 1.51
C ARG A 374 3.28 -32.90 0.56
N ARG A 375 2.72 -33.96 -0.03
CA ARG A 375 1.53 -33.85 -0.91
C ARG A 375 0.34 -33.22 -0.19
N ARG A 376 0.05 -33.62 1.05
CA ARG A 376 -1.04 -33.01 1.85
C ARG A 376 -0.81 -31.52 2.11
N VAL A 377 0.43 -31.13 2.41
CA VAL A 377 0.77 -29.71 2.61
C VAL A 377 0.61 -28.93 1.30
N GLU A 378 1.03 -29.50 0.17
CA GLU A 378 0.85 -28.90 -1.16
C GLU A 378 -0.63 -28.78 -1.54
N GLU A 379 -1.45 -29.80 -1.28
CA GLU A 379 -2.90 -29.77 -1.51
C GLU A 379 -3.59 -28.71 -0.64
N VAL A 380 -3.25 -28.63 0.64
CA VAL A 380 -3.78 -27.58 1.54
C VAL A 380 -3.37 -26.21 1.04
N ARG A 381 -2.11 -26.03 0.62
CA ARG A 381 -1.63 -24.75 0.08
C ARG A 381 -2.36 -24.39 -1.22
N ALA A 382 -2.53 -25.33 -2.15
CA ALA A 382 -3.29 -25.12 -3.37
C ALA A 382 -4.74 -24.72 -3.08
N SER A 383 -5.41 -25.42 -2.15
CA SER A 383 -6.78 -25.08 -1.74
C SER A 383 -6.88 -23.71 -1.08
N GLN A 384 -5.87 -23.28 -0.32
CA GLN A 384 -5.81 -21.93 0.25
C GLN A 384 -5.56 -20.88 -0.82
N GLU A 385 -4.71 -21.16 -1.81
CA GLU A 385 -4.48 -20.27 -2.95
C GLU A 385 -5.75 -20.12 -3.81
N GLU A 386 -6.51 -21.20 -4.04
CA GLU A 386 -7.82 -21.13 -4.69
C GLU A 386 -8.84 -20.32 -3.89
N ARG A 387 -8.90 -20.51 -2.56
CA ARG A 387 -9.74 -19.69 -1.68
C ARG A 387 -9.38 -18.21 -1.77
N ARG A 388 -8.09 -17.87 -1.66
CA ARG A 388 -7.61 -16.49 -1.79
C ARG A 388 -7.94 -15.92 -3.17
N LYS A 389 -7.80 -16.69 -4.24
CA LYS A 389 -8.21 -16.26 -5.60
C LYS A 389 -9.71 -15.99 -5.67
N SER A 390 -10.55 -16.84 -5.07
CA SER A 390 -12.00 -16.62 -5.03
C SER A 390 -12.39 -15.42 -4.18
N GLU A 391 -11.70 -15.20 -3.05
CA GLU A 391 -11.90 -14.03 -2.19
C GLU A 391 -11.47 -12.75 -2.90
N HIS A 392 -10.32 -12.75 -3.57
CA HIS A 392 -9.86 -11.62 -4.38
C HIS A 392 -10.83 -11.30 -5.52
N ALA A 393 -11.29 -12.31 -6.27
CA ALA A 393 -12.28 -12.11 -7.33
C ALA A 393 -13.60 -11.53 -6.78
N GLY A 394 -14.07 -12.01 -5.62
CA GLY A 394 -15.27 -11.46 -4.97
C GLY A 394 -15.09 -10.03 -4.46
N LEU A 395 -13.90 -9.69 -3.96
CA LEU A 395 -13.57 -8.31 -3.56
C LEU A 395 -13.44 -7.38 -4.77
N GLU A 396 -12.86 -7.86 -5.87
CA GLU A 396 -12.78 -7.12 -7.13
C GLU A 396 -14.19 -6.82 -7.66
N GLU A 397 -15.06 -7.82 -7.76
CA GLU A 397 -16.47 -7.65 -8.16
C GLU A 397 -17.22 -6.67 -7.23
N HIS A 398 -17.00 -6.77 -5.91
CA HIS A 398 -17.59 -5.83 -4.97
C HIS A 398 -17.08 -4.40 -5.18
N SER A 399 -15.78 -4.23 -5.44
CA SER A 399 -15.17 -2.92 -5.69
C SER A 399 -15.66 -2.30 -7.01
N GLU A 400 -15.84 -3.10 -8.06
CA GLU A 400 -16.41 -2.68 -9.33
C GLU A 400 -17.89 -2.30 -9.16
N GLY A 401 -18.65 -3.07 -8.37
CA GLY A 401 -20.03 -2.74 -8.02
C GLY A 401 -20.16 -1.42 -7.25
N LEU A 402 -19.24 -1.14 -6.33
CA LEU A 402 -19.20 0.15 -5.61
C LEU A 402 -18.81 1.30 -6.53
N LYS A 403 -17.84 1.12 -7.43
CA LYS A 403 -17.48 2.13 -8.44
C LYS A 403 -18.64 2.45 -9.37
N ALA A 404 -19.34 1.42 -9.88
CA ALA A 404 -20.52 1.62 -10.72
C ALA A 404 -21.63 2.38 -9.98
N ARG A 405 -21.85 2.10 -8.69
CA ARG A 405 -22.78 2.88 -7.85
C ARG A 405 -22.32 4.32 -7.70
N GLN A 406 -21.07 4.56 -7.34
CA GLN A 406 -20.52 5.92 -7.21
C GLN A 406 -20.60 6.70 -8.53
N GLU A 407 -20.33 6.07 -9.67
CA GLU A 407 -20.49 6.70 -10.99
C GLU A 407 -21.95 7.03 -11.29
N SER A 408 -22.89 6.14 -10.94
CA SER A 408 -24.32 6.40 -11.13
C SER A 408 -24.81 7.54 -10.22
N GLU A 409 -24.36 7.58 -8.96
CA GLU A 409 -24.65 8.64 -8.02
C GLU A 409 -24.04 9.97 -8.48
N ALA A 410 -22.79 9.96 -8.92
CA ALA A 410 -22.11 11.15 -9.46
C ALA A 410 -22.83 11.70 -10.70
N ARG A 411 -23.37 10.85 -11.57
CA ARG A 411 -24.21 11.28 -12.71
C ARG A 411 -25.51 11.94 -12.23
N VAL A 412 -26.24 11.31 -11.31
CA VAL A 412 -27.49 11.86 -10.78
C VAL A 412 -27.25 13.19 -10.04
N TYR A 413 -26.21 13.26 -9.20
CA TYR A 413 -25.87 14.50 -8.50
C TYR A 413 -25.34 15.56 -9.46
N GLY A 414 -24.58 15.18 -10.48
CA GLY A 414 -24.12 16.10 -11.53
C GLY A 414 -25.26 16.69 -12.34
N GLU A 415 -26.25 15.87 -12.72
CA GLU A 415 -27.47 16.33 -13.38
C GLU A 415 -28.28 17.28 -12.49
N ARG A 416 -28.45 16.93 -11.21
CA ARG A 416 -29.15 17.79 -10.24
C ARG A 416 -28.42 19.11 -9.98
N LEU A 417 -27.09 19.08 -9.93
CA LEU A 417 -26.28 20.30 -9.80
C LEU A 417 -26.44 21.20 -11.02
N ALA A 418 -26.37 20.62 -12.23
CA ALA A 418 -26.56 21.35 -13.48
C ALA A 418 -27.98 21.94 -13.60
N GLU A 419 -29.00 21.24 -13.10
CA GLU A 419 -30.36 21.76 -12.99
C GLU A 419 -30.44 22.97 -12.05
N LEU A 420 -29.88 22.86 -10.85
CA LEU A 420 -29.83 23.97 -9.88
C LEU A 420 -29.02 25.17 -10.39
N GLU A 421 -27.96 24.94 -11.17
CA GLU A 421 -27.19 26.01 -11.80
C GLU A 421 -27.98 26.71 -12.90
N ARG A 422 -28.78 25.98 -13.68
CA ARG A 422 -29.71 26.58 -14.65
C ARG A 422 -30.80 27.37 -13.97
N GLU A 423 -31.45 26.83 -12.94
CA GLU A 423 -32.45 27.54 -12.14
C GLU A 423 -31.86 28.84 -11.57
N ARG A 424 -30.67 28.79 -10.96
CA ARG A 424 -29.99 29.99 -10.46
C ARG A 424 -29.62 30.97 -11.57
N ALA A 425 -29.24 30.50 -12.75
CA ALA A 425 -28.95 31.37 -13.89
C ALA A 425 -30.22 32.05 -14.40
N GLU A 426 -31.35 31.36 -14.43
CA GLU A 426 -32.67 31.92 -14.79
C GLU A 426 -33.15 32.91 -13.73
N GLU A 427 -33.02 32.60 -12.44
CA GLU A 427 -33.32 33.54 -11.35
C GLU A 427 -32.46 34.80 -11.44
N ARG A 428 -31.16 34.66 -11.75
CA ARG A 428 -30.26 35.79 -11.96
C ARG A 428 -30.67 36.63 -13.15
N LYS A 429 -31.00 36.00 -14.29
CA LYS A 429 -31.51 36.71 -15.48
C LYS A 429 -32.81 37.44 -15.18
N ALA A 430 -33.76 36.79 -14.51
CA ALA A 430 -35.01 37.42 -14.10
C ALA A 430 -34.77 38.61 -13.15
N ALA A 431 -33.87 38.46 -12.18
CA ALA A 431 -33.48 39.54 -11.29
C ALA A 431 -32.80 40.69 -12.05
N GLU A 432 -31.91 40.39 -12.98
CA GLU A 432 -31.24 41.38 -13.85
C GLU A 432 -32.25 42.12 -14.73
N GLU A 433 -33.18 41.41 -15.38
CA GLU A 433 -34.26 42.02 -16.16
C GLU A 433 -35.17 42.92 -15.30
N THR A 434 -35.46 42.54 -14.05
CA THR A 434 -36.24 43.41 -13.15
C THR A 434 -35.46 44.66 -12.74
N LEU A 435 -34.15 44.56 -12.57
CA LEU A 435 -33.28 45.70 -12.27
C LEU A 435 -33.17 46.62 -13.48
N GLU A 436 -32.93 46.07 -14.68
CA GLU A 436 -32.91 46.84 -15.92
C GLU A 436 -34.23 47.55 -16.18
N ARG A 437 -35.36 46.90 -15.89
CA ARG A 437 -36.69 47.52 -16.01
C ARG A 437 -36.81 48.73 -15.09
N ARG A 438 -36.40 48.60 -13.83
CA ARG A 438 -36.40 49.70 -12.86
C ARG A 438 -35.43 50.81 -13.26
N ASP A 439 -34.26 50.47 -13.79
CA ASP A 439 -33.30 51.47 -14.27
C ASP A 439 -33.83 52.22 -15.49
N ARG A 440 -34.52 51.55 -16.42
CA ARG A 440 -35.22 52.20 -17.56
C ARG A 440 -36.36 53.09 -17.09
N GLU A 441 -37.16 52.65 -16.10
CA GLU A 441 -38.23 53.44 -15.51
C GLU A 441 -37.66 54.72 -14.86
N HIS A 442 -36.60 54.60 -14.05
CA HIS A 442 -35.95 55.74 -13.43
C HIS A 442 -35.25 56.66 -14.43
N ALA A 443 -34.62 56.13 -15.48
CA ALA A 443 -34.04 56.94 -16.55
C ALA A 443 -35.13 57.70 -17.31
N GLY A 444 -36.27 57.06 -17.58
CA GLY A 444 -37.43 57.70 -18.20
C GLY A 444 -38.05 58.79 -17.33
N GLU A 445 -38.15 58.56 -16.01
CA GLU A 445 -38.60 59.59 -15.05
C GLU A 445 -37.65 60.79 -15.03
N ARG A 446 -36.34 60.55 -15.04
CA ARG A 446 -35.33 61.62 -15.11
C ARG A 446 -35.46 62.43 -16.40
N ALA A 447 -35.50 61.78 -17.56
CA ALA A 447 -35.65 62.45 -18.84
C ALA A 447 -36.92 63.31 -18.88
N ARG A 448 -38.06 62.79 -18.40
CA ARG A 448 -39.31 63.56 -18.32
C ARG A 448 -39.20 64.79 -17.42
N LEU A 449 -38.47 64.67 -16.29
CA LEU A 449 -38.25 65.81 -15.39
C LEU A 449 -37.29 66.84 -16.00
N GLU A 450 -36.26 66.39 -16.72
CA GLU A 450 -35.32 67.25 -17.45
C GLU A 450 -36.01 68.00 -18.59
N ASP A 451 -36.83 67.33 -19.40
CA ASP A 451 -37.63 67.95 -20.46
C ASP A 451 -38.59 68.99 -19.87
N ARG A 452 -39.26 68.65 -18.76
CA ARG A 452 -40.17 69.58 -18.08
C ARG A 452 -39.45 70.81 -17.53
N LEU A 453 -38.23 70.65 -17.04
CA LEU A 453 -37.39 71.76 -16.60
C LEU A 453 -36.94 72.62 -17.78
N ALA A 454 -36.62 72.01 -18.93
CA ALA A 454 -36.27 72.74 -20.15
C ALA A 454 -37.46 73.58 -20.66
N GLU A 455 -38.66 72.99 -20.76
CA GLU A 455 -39.90 73.69 -21.12
C GLU A 455 -40.16 74.90 -20.20
N LEU A 456 -39.99 74.72 -18.89
CA LEU A 456 -40.21 75.80 -17.92
C LEU A 456 -39.15 76.89 -18.00
N ARG A 457 -37.90 76.55 -18.32
CA ARG A 457 -36.82 77.53 -18.53
C ARG A 457 -37.06 78.37 -19.78
N GLU A 458 -37.47 77.74 -20.87
CA GLU A 458 -37.83 78.43 -22.12
C GLU A 458 -39.02 79.36 -21.89
N ALA A 459 -40.09 78.89 -21.23
CA ALA A 459 -41.23 79.73 -20.86
C ALA A 459 -40.83 80.91 -19.94
N LEU A 460 -39.84 80.71 -19.07
CA LEU A 460 -39.26 81.76 -18.22
C LEU A 460 -38.48 82.79 -19.02
N GLU A 461 -37.72 82.37 -20.03
CA GLU A 461 -37.01 83.25 -20.95
C GLU A 461 -37.99 84.07 -21.80
N GLU A 462 -39.04 83.45 -22.35
CA GLU A 462 -40.12 84.13 -23.09
C GLU A 462 -40.89 85.14 -22.21
N GLN A 463 -41.17 84.79 -20.95
CA GLN A 463 -41.77 85.77 -20.02
C GLN A 463 -40.79 86.88 -19.66
N GLY A 464 -39.49 86.59 -19.63
CA GLY A 464 -38.43 87.59 -19.49
C GLY A 464 -38.42 88.61 -20.64
N THR A 465 -38.61 88.16 -21.89
CA THR A 465 -38.68 89.06 -23.04
C THR A 465 -39.98 89.87 -23.04
N VAL A 466 -41.13 89.25 -22.76
CA VAL A 466 -42.43 89.95 -22.66
C VAL A 466 -42.42 91.00 -21.54
N THR A 467 -41.82 90.70 -20.38
CA THR A 467 -41.69 91.68 -19.29
C THR A 467 -40.73 92.82 -19.65
N ALA A 468 -39.67 92.56 -20.41
CA ALA A 468 -38.76 93.59 -20.91
C ALA A 468 -39.47 94.51 -21.93
N GLU A 469 -40.20 93.95 -22.89
CA GLU A 469 -40.99 94.71 -23.88
C GLU A 469 -42.08 95.55 -23.22
N LEU A 470 -42.78 94.99 -22.21
CA LEU A 470 -43.78 95.74 -21.45
C LEU A 470 -43.15 96.89 -20.65
N ARG A 471 -41.97 96.69 -20.04
CA ARG A 471 -41.23 97.78 -19.36
C ARG A 471 -40.80 98.87 -20.33
N GLU A 472 -40.24 98.50 -21.48
CA GLU A 472 -39.83 99.45 -22.51
C GLU A 472 -41.02 100.25 -23.08
N ALA A 473 -42.17 99.60 -23.28
CA ALA A 473 -43.41 100.26 -23.68
C ALA A 473 -43.93 101.23 -22.60
N LEU A 474 -43.82 100.86 -21.31
CA LEU A 474 -44.21 101.70 -20.18
C LEU A 474 -43.26 102.91 -20.01
N GLU A 475 -41.95 102.72 -20.20
CA GLU A 475 -40.96 103.80 -20.22
C GLU A 475 -41.16 104.74 -21.41
N SER A 476 -41.48 104.20 -22.59
CA SER A 476 -41.83 104.98 -23.79
C SER A 476 -43.11 105.79 -23.60
N ALA A 477 -44.13 105.21 -22.96
CA ALA A 477 -45.38 105.91 -22.63
C ALA A 477 -45.15 107.04 -21.61
N ARG A 478 -44.30 106.82 -20.60
CA ARG A 478 -43.90 107.84 -19.62
C ARG A 478 -43.08 108.97 -20.26
N ALA A 479 -42.16 108.65 -21.18
CA ALA A 479 -41.36 109.63 -21.91
C ALA A 479 -42.20 110.48 -22.89
N ALA A 480 -43.25 109.92 -23.49
CA ALA A 480 -44.20 110.65 -24.34
C ALA A 480 -45.13 111.59 -23.54
N GLY A 481 -45.35 111.32 -22.25
CA GLY A 481 -46.23 112.09 -21.37
C GLY A 481 -45.63 113.40 -20.82
N ASP A 482 -44.31 113.58 -20.86
CA ASP A 482 -43.63 114.74 -20.23
C ASP A 482 -43.50 115.97 -21.17
N GLY A 483 -44.04 115.88 -22.40
CA GLY A 483 -43.92 116.91 -23.44
C GLY A 483 -45.09 117.89 -23.58
N ARG A 484 -46.19 117.76 -22.82
CA ARG A 484 -47.39 118.60 -23.00
C ARG A 484 -47.98 119.03 -21.66
N ARG A 485 -47.50 120.17 -21.15
CA ARG A 485 -48.30 121.00 -20.23
C ARG A 485 -49.42 121.66 -21.03
N ASP A 486 -50.55 121.77 -20.36
CA ASP A 486 -51.78 122.47 -20.75
C ASP A 486 -52.80 121.64 -21.57
N ALA A 487 -53.66 120.92 -20.85
CA ALA A 487 -55.12 120.85 -21.05
C ALA A 487 -55.72 119.62 -20.34
N GLU A 488 -56.52 119.93 -19.33
CA GLU A 488 -57.55 119.17 -18.62
C GLU A 488 -58.03 117.81 -19.17
N THR A 489 -58.01 116.83 -18.25
CA THR A 489 -59.09 115.89 -17.90
C THR A 489 -59.91 115.28 -19.04
N GLU A 490 -59.52 114.08 -19.48
CA GLU A 490 -60.32 112.86 -19.45
C GLU A 490 -59.55 111.71 -20.10
N GLY A 491 -59.45 110.58 -19.38
CA GLY A 491 -59.01 109.30 -19.94
C GLY A 491 -57.51 109.02 -19.90
N ARG A 492 -57.01 108.60 -18.74
CA ARG A 492 -55.70 107.92 -18.58
C ARG A 492 -55.80 106.37 -18.45
N PRO A 493 -56.61 105.61 -19.22
CA PRO A 493 -56.74 104.15 -19.03
C PRO A 493 -55.58 103.33 -19.62
N ALA A 494 -54.71 103.93 -20.44
CA ALA A 494 -53.67 103.20 -21.17
C ALA A 494 -52.44 102.86 -20.30
N GLU A 495 -52.00 103.76 -19.40
CA GLU A 495 -50.87 103.48 -18.49
C GLU A 495 -51.25 102.46 -17.41
N ASP A 496 -52.44 102.60 -16.81
CA ASP A 496 -52.92 101.67 -15.77
C ASP A 496 -53.08 100.24 -16.32
N GLY A 497 -53.51 100.09 -17.59
CA GLY A 497 -53.63 98.78 -18.23
C GLY A 497 -52.29 98.09 -18.49
N LEU A 498 -51.24 98.84 -18.85
CA LEU A 498 -49.89 98.30 -19.03
C LEU A 498 -49.25 97.93 -17.68
N GLU A 499 -49.51 98.69 -16.63
CA GLU A 499 -49.00 98.41 -15.29
C GLU A 499 -49.67 97.17 -14.67
N VAL A 500 -50.96 96.95 -14.92
CA VAL A 500 -51.66 95.71 -14.54
C VAL A 500 -51.09 94.51 -15.29
N ARG A 501 -50.88 94.62 -16.61
CA ARG A 501 -50.28 93.53 -17.42
C ARG A 501 -48.84 93.21 -17.02
N LEU A 502 -48.05 94.22 -16.66
CA LEU A 502 -46.69 94.00 -16.15
C LEU A 502 -46.72 93.26 -14.79
N LYS A 503 -47.63 93.63 -13.88
CA LYS A 503 -47.82 92.91 -12.61
C LYS A 503 -48.31 91.48 -12.81
N GLU A 504 -49.20 91.25 -13.78
CA GLU A 504 -49.65 89.90 -14.17
C GLU A 504 -48.48 89.07 -14.74
N ALA A 505 -47.67 89.64 -15.63
CA ALA A 505 -46.50 88.98 -16.19
C ALA A 505 -45.42 88.69 -15.12
N ASP A 506 -45.15 89.64 -14.22
CA ASP A 506 -44.23 89.44 -13.08
C ASP A 506 -44.76 88.36 -12.11
N SER A 507 -46.09 88.29 -11.90
CA SER A 507 -46.70 87.23 -11.07
C SER A 507 -46.67 85.85 -11.73
N ALA A 508 -46.84 85.77 -13.05
CA ALA A 508 -46.72 84.53 -13.81
C ALA A 508 -45.27 84.03 -13.82
N ARG A 509 -44.31 84.96 -13.92
CA ARG A 509 -42.88 84.66 -13.84
C ARG A 509 -42.50 84.12 -12.48
N LEU A 510 -42.94 84.76 -11.40
CA LEU A 510 -42.74 84.27 -10.03
C LEU A 510 -43.29 82.85 -9.83
N LEU A 511 -44.50 82.56 -10.34
CA LEU A 511 -45.09 81.22 -10.28
C LEU A 511 -44.31 80.19 -11.13
N ALA A 512 -43.75 80.58 -12.26
CA ALA A 512 -42.90 79.72 -13.09
C ALA A 512 -41.55 79.45 -12.41
N GLU A 513 -40.92 80.46 -11.80
CA GLU A 513 -39.69 80.32 -11.00
C GLU A 513 -39.92 79.40 -9.80
N GLU A 514 -41.03 79.54 -9.07
CA GLU A 514 -41.38 78.64 -7.97
C GLU A 514 -41.57 77.19 -8.44
N ARG A 515 -42.21 76.97 -9.60
CA ARG A 515 -42.38 75.63 -10.18
C ARG A 515 -41.06 75.02 -10.66
N ALA A 516 -40.19 75.84 -11.27
CA ALA A 516 -38.85 75.41 -11.67
C ALA A 516 -38.01 75.02 -10.44
N MET A 517 -38.03 75.84 -9.38
CA MET A 517 -37.36 75.53 -8.11
C MET A 517 -37.91 74.25 -7.45
N ASP A 518 -39.22 74.00 -7.51
CA ASP A 518 -39.80 72.77 -6.97
C ASP A 518 -39.37 71.52 -7.75
N LEU A 519 -39.23 71.63 -9.07
CA LEU A 519 -38.73 70.55 -9.92
C LEU A 519 -37.23 70.32 -9.76
N GLU A 520 -36.43 71.37 -9.63
CA GLU A 520 -34.99 71.27 -9.33
C GLU A 520 -34.77 70.60 -7.96
N ARG A 521 -35.63 70.90 -6.97
CA ARG A 521 -35.63 70.22 -5.68
C ARG A 521 -35.93 68.72 -5.82
N ARG A 522 -36.99 68.36 -6.55
CA ARG A 522 -37.36 66.94 -6.79
C ARG A 522 -36.28 66.18 -7.56
N LEU A 523 -35.65 66.82 -8.55
CA LEU A 523 -34.55 66.23 -9.30
C LEU A 523 -33.33 66.01 -8.40
N GLY A 524 -32.97 66.98 -7.56
CA GLY A 524 -31.92 66.85 -6.57
C GLY A 524 -32.20 65.78 -5.50
N GLU A 525 -33.46 65.59 -5.11
CA GLU A 525 -33.89 64.48 -4.23
C GLU A 525 -33.72 63.11 -4.92
N ALA A 526 -34.17 62.98 -6.17
CA ALA A 526 -34.03 61.76 -6.97
C ALA A 526 -32.55 61.39 -7.24
N GLU A 527 -31.67 62.37 -7.46
CA GLU A 527 -30.23 62.15 -7.58
C GLU A 527 -29.59 61.68 -6.26
N LYS A 528 -29.96 62.31 -5.14
CA LYS A 528 -29.47 61.90 -3.81
C LYS A 528 -29.91 60.49 -3.47
N GLU A 529 -31.15 60.13 -3.79
CA GLU A 529 -31.67 58.79 -3.55
C GLU A 529 -30.96 57.74 -4.42
N SER A 530 -30.70 58.06 -5.70
CA SER A 530 -29.89 57.22 -6.58
C SER A 530 -28.47 57.02 -6.06
N ARG A 531 -27.80 58.08 -5.58
CA ARG A 531 -26.46 57.97 -4.96
C ARG A 531 -26.49 57.13 -3.68
N ARG A 532 -27.54 57.26 -2.87
CA ARG A 532 -27.72 56.46 -1.65
C ARG A 532 -27.88 54.98 -1.98
N ARG A 533 -28.74 54.63 -2.95
CA ARG A 533 -28.93 53.25 -3.41
C ARG A 533 -27.64 52.66 -4.01
N GLN A 534 -26.87 53.45 -4.76
CA GLN A 534 -25.56 53.02 -5.25
C GLN A 534 -24.56 52.72 -4.13
N ARG A 535 -24.55 53.51 -3.05
CA ARG A 535 -23.73 53.25 -1.87
C ARG A 535 -24.19 52.00 -1.11
N GLU A 536 -25.49 51.84 -0.91
CA GLU A 536 -26.07 50.65 -0.26
C GLU A 536 -25.75 49.37 -1.05
N LEU A 537 -25.84 49.41 -2.39
CA LEU A 537 -25.41 48.30 -3.26
C LEU A 537 -23.89 48.04 -3.18
N ALA A 538 -23.07 49.09 -3.11
CA ALA A 538 -21.61 48.94 -2.96
C ALA A 538 -21.24 48.35 -1.59
N GLU A 539 -21.90 48.78 -0.51
CA GLU A 539 -21.73 48.24 0.84
C GLU A 539 -22.20 46.79 0.91
N ALA A 540 -23.35 46.45 0.34
CA ALA A 540 -23.84 45.06 0.27
C ALA A 540 -22.86 44.16 -0.51
N ARG A 541 -22.31 44.63 -1.63
CA ARG A 541 -21.26 43.91 -2.39
C ARG A 541 -19.96 43.76 -1.60
N ALA A 542 -19.57 44.78 -0.83
CA ALA A 542 -18.39 44.72 0.03
C ALA A 542 -18.58 43.75 1.20
N ALA A 543 -19.75 43.76 1.85
CA ALA A 543 -20.11 42.82 2.91
C ALA A 543 -20.15 41.37 2.39
N LEU A 544 -20.71 41.15 1.19
CA LEU A 544 -20.73 39.82 0.57
C LEU A 544 -19.30 39.33 0.25
N LYS A 545 -18.44 40.20 -0.28
CA LYS A 545 -17.01 39.89 -0.49
C LYS A 545 -16.30 39.57 0.83
N GLN A 546 -16.61 40.30 1.89
CA GLN A 546 -16.02 40.10 3.22
C GLN A 546 -16.38 38.73 3.82
N VAL A 547 -17.66 38.33 3.71
CA VAL A 547 -18.14 37.00 4.16
C VAL A 547 -17.63 35.87 3.25
N SER A 548 -17.40 36.14 1.96
CA SER A 548 -16.84 35.15 1.04
C SER A 548 -15.35 34.89 1.24
N SER A 549 -14.64 35.73 2.00
CA SER A 549 -13.20 35.56 2.20
C SER A 549 -12.90 34.29 3.00
N PRO A 550 -12.03 33.39 2.49
CA PRO A 550 -11.72 32.12 3.14
C PRO A 550 -11.09 32.34 4.53
N GLU A 551 -10.25 33.36 4.69
CA GLU A 551 -9.61 33.68 5.97
C GLU A 551 -10.62 34.06 7.07
N GLN A 552 -11.65 34.84 6.73
CA GLN A 552 -12.64 35.28 7.71
C GLN A 552 -13.60 34.15 8.08
N ARG A 553 -13.92 33.27 7.12
CA ARG A 553 -14.62 32.01 7.39
C ARG A 553 -13.83 31.10 8.33
N LEU A 554 -12.52 30.95 8.13
CA LEU A 554 -11.67 30.17 9.04
C LEU A 554 -11.63 30.79 10.44
N ARG A 555 -11.52 32.11 10.57
CA ARG A 555 -11.57 32.81 11.87
C ARG A 555 -12.92 32.64 12.56
N ALA A 556 -14.02 32.75 11.83
CA ALA A 556 -15.37 32.54 12.36
C ALA A 556 -15.57 31.07 12.79
N GLY A 557 -15.13 30.12 11.97
CA GLY A 557 -15.16 28.69 12.29
C GLY A 557 -14.32 28.35 13.53
N ILE A 558 -13.18 29.00 13.72
CA ILE A 558 -12.36 28.87 14.94
C ILE A 558 -13.10 29.45 16.15
N ALA A 559 -13.76 30.59 16.02
CA ALA A 559 -14.55 31.18 17.10
C ALA A 559 -15.69 30.24 17.54
N VAL A 560 -16.42 29.66 16.57
CA VAL A 560 -17.48 28.68 16.81
C VAL A 560 -16.93 27.41 17.45
N PHE A 561 -15.79 26.90 16.98
CA PHE A 561 -15.10 25.77 17.62
C PHE A 561 -14.72 26.09 19.07
N ASN A 562 -14.12 27.25 19.34
CA ASN A 562 -13.68 27.68 20.67
C ASN A 562 -14.84 27.88 21.66
N SER A 563 -16.05 28.16 21.18
CA SER A 563 -17.26 28.20 21.99
C SER A 563 -17.93 26.84 22.21
N SER A 564 -17.52 25.81 21.46
CA SER A 564 -18.14 24.48 21.51
C SER A 564 -17.65 23.64 22.69
N GLU A 565 -18.40 22.60 23.04
CA GLU A 565 -18.01 21.64 24.07
C GLU A 565 -16.76 20.83 23.67
N HIS A 566 -16.49 20.70 22.37
CA HIS A 566 -15.35 19.93 21.83
C HIS A 566 -14.01 20.52 22.27
N THR A 567 -13.95 21.82 22.58
CA THR A 567 -12.79 22.49 23.17
C THR A 567 -12.30 21.77 24.43
N ARG A 568 -13.22 21.36 25.32
CA ARG A 568 -12.89 20.63 26.56
C ARG A 568 -12.42 19.21 26.28
N THR A 569 -13.06 18.55 25.32
CA THR A 569 -12.71 17.19 24.89
C THR A 569 -11.28 17.14 24.34
N VAL A 570 -10.95 18.05 23.43
CA VAL A 570 -9.60 18.16 22.84
C VAL A 570 -8.57 18.54 23.89
N ALA A 571 -8.89 19.46 24.82
CA ALA A 571 -8.01 19.78 25.94
C ALA A 571 -7.75 18.55 26.84
N SER A 572 -8.76 17.73 27.11
CA SER A 572 -8.61 16.50 27.91
C SER A 572 -7.72 15.47 27.21
N ILE A 573 -7.88 15.27 25.90
CA ILE A 573 -7.02 14.36 25.11
C ILE A 573 -5.59 14.87 25.11
N SER A 574 -5.41 16.19 24.94
CA SER A 574 -4.09 16.80 24.87
C SER A 574 -3.32 16.76 26.19
N LYS A 575 -4.02 16.66 27.33
CA LYS A 575 -3.37 16.37 28.62
C LYS A 575 -2.77 14.97 28.68
N ALA A 576 -3.36 14.01 27.98
CA ALA A 576 -2.89 12.62 27.95
C ALA A 576 -1.83 12.39 26.85
N LEU A 577 -2.03 12.97 25.66
CA LEU A 577 -1.23 12.68 24.46
C LEU A 577 -0.25 13.80 24.07
N GLY A 578 -0.24 14.91 24.80
CA GLY A 578 0.54 16.11 24.45
C GLY A 578 -0.20 17.08 23.52
N LEU A 579 0.46 18.18 23.15
CA LEU A 579 -0.15 19.20 22.28
C LEU A 579 -0.27 18.67 20.83
N PRO A 580 -1.44 18.75 20.20
CA PRO A 580 -1.63 18.32 18.83
C PRO A 580 -1.05 19.34 17.84
N LYS A 581 -0.63 18.84 16.67
CA LYS A 581 -0.47 19.67 15.48
C LYS A 581 -1.88 19.99 14.96
N VAL A 582 -2.21 21.28 14.83
CA VAL A 582 -3.54 21.71 14.38
C VAL A 582 -3.46 22.28 12.98
N HIS A 583 -4.32 21.75 12.12
CA HIS A 583 -4.55 22.27 10.78
C HIS A 583 -5.98 22.77 10.66
N VAL A 584 -6.15 23.99 10.17
CA VAL A 584 -7.45 24.61 9.91
C VAL A 584 -7.51 24.98 8.43
N GLY A 585 -8.39 24.33 7.68
CA GLY A 585 -8.55 24.58 6.24
C GLY A 585 -10.00 24.54 5.81
N ALA A 586 -10.32 25.18 4.70
CA ALA A 586 -11.56 24.90 4.00
C ALA A 586 -11.37 23.57 3.27
N ASP A 587 -12.20 22.59 3.54
CA ASP A 587 -12.16 21.32 2.81
C ASP A 587 -13.02 21.41 1.54
N ASP A 588 -12.47 20.97 0.42
CA ASP A 588 -13.11 21.09 -0.90
C ASP A 588 -14.40 20.26 -0.97
N GLY A 589 -14.49 19.17 -0.19
CA GLY A 589 -15.68 18.34 -0.08
C GLY A 589 -16.80 18.92 0.78
N ALA A 590 -16.51 19.85 1.69
CA ALA A 590 -17.46 20.35 2.69
C ALA A 590 -18.03 21.75 2.34
N ALA A 591 -18.17 22.07 1.05
CA ALA A 591 -18.69 23.36 0.56
C ALA A 591 -17.95 24.61 1.12
N GLY A 592 -16.64 24.46 1.40
CA GLY A 592 -15.84 25.54 1.97
C GLY A 592 -16.09 25.82 3.46
N LYS A 593 -16.68 24.86 4.19
CA LYS A 593 -16.79 24.92 5.65
C LYS A 593 -15.40 24.75 6.29
N PRO A 594 -15.08 25.54 7.33
CA PRO A 594 -13.88 25.35 8.14
C PRO A 594 -13.81 23.94 8.73
N VAL A 595 -12.72 23.25 8.42
CA VAL A 595 -12.37 21.95 8.97
C VAL A 595 -11.16 22.11 9.86
N VAL A 596 -11.29 21.65 11.09
CA VAL A 596 -10.25 21.66 12.12
C VAL A 596 -9.77 20.23 12.35
N THR A 597 -8.52 19.97 11.98
CA THR A 597 -7.86 18.67 12.16
C THR A 597 -6.83 18.77 13.27
N PHE A 598 -6.94 17.85 14.23
CA PHE A 598 -6.00 17.66 15.34
C PHE A 598 -5.23 16.38 15.11
N VAL A 599 -3.90 16.44 15.17
CA VAL A 599 -3.03 15.28 15.04
C VAL A 599 -2.11 15.19 16.26
N TRP A 600 -2.28 14.14 17.07
CA TRP A 600 -1.44 13.84 18.22
C TRP A 600 -0.36 12.84 17.82
N SER A 601 0.79 13.38 17.40
CA SER A 601 1.98 12.60 17.02
C SER A 601 1.62 11.44 16.07
N GLU A 602 2.05 10.22 16.37
CA GLU A 602 1.75 8.99 15.60
C GLU A 602 0.62 8.16 16.23
N MET A 603 -0.20 8.75 17.12
CA MET A 603 -1.11 7.99 17.98
C MET A 603 -2.59 8.16 17.66
N ALA A 604 -3.00 9.37 17.29
CA ALA A 604 -4.42 9.65 17.06
C ALA A 604 -4.61 10.93 16.24
N TRP A 605 -5.73 10.98 15.53
CA TRP A 605 -6.21 12.19 14.89
C TRP A 605 -7.72 12.36 15.05
N ARG A 606 -8.18 13.61 15.06
CA ARG A 606 -9.60 13.97 15.06
C ARG A 606 -9.87 15.13 14.14
N ARG A 607 -11.01 15.10 13.46
CA ARG A 607 -11.42 16.10 12.48
C ARG A 607 -12.82 16.60 12.78
N TYR A 608 -12.94 17.91 12.96
CA TYR A 608 -14.19 18.61 13.25
C TYR A 608 -14.55 19.54 12.10
N VAL A 609 -15.83 19.64 11.78
CA VAL A 609 -16.36 20.72 10.93
C VAL A 609 -16.98 21.76 11.84
N SER A 610 -16.62 23.03 11.65
CA SER A 610 -17.30 24.15 12.30
C SER A 610 -17.99 25.00 11.25
N ASP A 611 -19.32 25.05 11.31
CA ASP A 611 -20.15 25.84 10.39
C ASP A 611 -20.44 27.20 11.03
N PRO A 612 -19.88 28.32 10.51
CA PRO A 612 -20.12 29.65 11.06
C PRO A 612 -21.46 30.25 10.63
N THR A 613 -22.26 29.55 9.82
CA THR A 613 -23.54 30.06 9.29
C THR A 613 -24.60 30.12 10.40
N GLU A 614 -25.24 31.28 10.60
CA GLU A 614 -26.18 31.50 11.70
C GLU A 614 -27.47 30.67 11.57
N ASP A 615 -27.88 30.32 10.35
CA ASP A 615 -29.12 29.59 10.06
C ASP A 615 -29.04 28.07 10.24
N VAL A 616 -27.91 27.53 10.68
CA VAL A 616 -27.71 26.09 10.89
C VAL A 616 -28.18 25.70 12.30
N GLU A 617 -29.10 24.73 12.39
CA GLU A 617 -29.54 24.12 13.66
C GLU A 617 -28.36 23.54 14.45
N GLU A 618 -28.34 23.72 15.76
CA GLU A 618 -27.29 23.17 16.63
C GLU A 618 -27.25 21.63 16.55
N PRO A 619 -26.06 20.99 16.52
CA PRO A 619 -24.75 21.55 16.83
C PRO A 619 -23.98 22.11 15.62
N ARG A 620 -23.52 23.36 15.74
CA ARG A 620 -22.67 24.04 14.74
C ARG A 620 -21.26 23.47 14.60
N VAL A 621 -20.87 22.56 15.51
CA VAL A 621 -19.59 21.85 15.48
C VAL A 621 -19.83 20.37 15.68
N TYR A 622 -19.42 19.57 14.71
CA TYR A 622 -19.58 18.12 14.74
C TYR A 622 -18.29 17.41 14.32
N LEU A 623 -18.08 16.23 14.89
CA LEU A 623 -16.96 15.34 14.58
C LEU A 623 -17.26 14.62 13.27
N ILE A 624 -16.34 14.68 12.31
CA ILE A 624 -16.48 14.02 11.01
C ILE A 624 -15.51 12.86 10.81
N GLY A 625 -14.48 12.75 11.64
CA GLY A 625 -13.52 11.65 11.56
C GLY A 625 -12.64 11.56 12.79
N THR A 626 -12.26 10.34 13.13
CA THR A 626 -11.27 10.00 14.14
C THR A 626 -10.53 8.75 13.68
N GLY A 627 -9.26 8.63 14.00
CA GLY A 627 -8.46 7.44 13.70
C GLY A 627 -7.19 7.42 14.53
N ASP A 628 -6.51 6.27 14.51
CA ASP A 628 -5.30 6.01 15.30
C ASP A 628 -4.02 6.12 14.46
N ASP A 629 -4.13 6.15 13.12
CA ASP A 629 -3.00 6.32 12.20
C ASP A 629 -3.09 7.68 11.46
N PRO A 630 -2.14 8.61 11.65
CA PRO A 630 -2.13 9.90 10.94
C PRO A 630 -2.00 9.76 9.41
N SER A 631 -1.59 8.59 8.90
CA SER A 631 -1.52 8.29 7.46
C SER A 631 -2.90 8.18 6.80
N GLU A 632 -3.96 7.95 7.59
CA GLU A 632 -5.35 7.91 7.11
C GLU A 632 -5.88 9.29 6.71
N ILE A 633 -5.22 10.37 7.16
CA ILE A 633 -5.58 11.73 6.80
C ILE A 633 -5.06 11.97 5.37
N HIS A 634 -5.98 12.24 4.44
CA HIS A 634 -5.61 12.72 3.11
C HIS A 634 -4.78 14.01 3.26
N ASP A 635 -3.51 13.93 2.85
CA ASP A 635 -2.46 14.95 2.97
C ASP A 635 -1.80 15.11 4.38
N PRO A 636 -1.02 14.11 4.83
CA PRO A 636 -0.28 14.15 6.10
C PRO A 636 0.84 15.22 6.13
N ASN A 637 1.12 15.87 4.99
CA ASN A 637 2.13 16.91 4.85
C ASN A 637 1.60 18.33 5.09
N ARG A 638 0.32 18.50 5.44
CA ARG A 638 -0.23 19.82 5.78
C ARG A 638 0.52 20.44 6.96
N SER A 639 1.22 21.54 6.68
CA SER A 639 1.95 22.29 7.68
C SER A 639 0.97 22.86 8.72
N PRO A 640 1.19 22.64 10.03
CA PRO A 640 0.30 23.15 11.06
C PRO A 640 0.22 24.69 10.97
N ASN A 641 -1.00 25.20 10.80
CA ASN A 641 -1.29 26.62 10.61
C ASN A 641 -2.10 27.24 11.76
N ALA A 642 -2.41 26.44 12.79
CA ALA A 642 -3.03 26.89 14.03
C ALA A 642 -2.32 26.30 15.25
N ARG A 643 -2.45 26.99 16.38
CA ARG A 643 -1.96 26.57 17.69
C ARG A 643 -3.11 26.42 18.67
N MET A 644 -2.96 25.47 19.59
CA MET A 644 -3.92 25.24 20.67
C MET A 644 -3.30 25.64 22.01
N ASP A 645 -4.07 26.34 22.85
CA ASP A 645 -3.68 26.64 24.24
C ASP A 645 -4.00 25.49 25.21
N ALA A 646 -3.63 25.65 26.49
CA ALA A 646 -3.87 24.63 27.52
C ALA A 646 -5.36 24.40 27.85
N GLN A 647 -6.22 25.32 27.43
CA GLN A 647 -7.67 25.29 27.60
C GLN A 647 -8.38 24.68 26.38
N GLY A 648 -7.62 24.30 25.34
CA GLY A 648 -8.13 23.73 24.09
C GLY A 648 -8.55 24.77 23.06
N ARG A 649 -8.33 26.07 23.30
CA ARG A 649 -8.70 27.14 22.37
C ARG A 649 -7.69 27.27 21.26
N LEU A 650 -8.18 27.53 20.06
CA LEU A 650 -7.41 27.66 18.84
C LEU A 650 -7.13 29.12 18.49
N LEU A 651 -5.91 29.36 18.02
CA LEU A 651 -5.45 30.62 17.43
C LEU A 651 -4.73 30.32 16.12
N LEU A 652 -4.99 31.10 15.07
CA LEU A 652 -4.22 31.00 13.82
C LEU A 652 -2.76 31.40 14.05
N GLY A 653 -1.83 30.64 13.47
CA GLY A 653 -0.39 30.84 13.59
C GLY A 653 0.39 29.53 13.73
N VAL A 654 1.62 29.52 13.21
CA VAL A 654 2.52 28.36 13.27
C VAL A 654 3.07 28.24 14.70
N GLN A 655 3.06 27.03 15.26
CA GLN A 655 3.65 26.75 16.56
C GLN A 655 5.19 26.87 16.46
N ALA A 656 5.80 27.74 17.28
CA ALA A 656 7.25 27.76 17.43
C ALA A 656 7.69 26.42 18.04
N ARG A 657 8.60 25.73 17.35
CA ARG A 657 9.13 24.41 17.77
C ARG A 657 9.86 24.47 19.09
#